data_AF-A0A8B5W7B0-F1
#
_entry.id   AF-A0A8B5W7B0-F1
#
_cell.length_a   1.000
_cell.length_b   1.000
_cell.length_c   1.000
_cell.angle_alpha   90.00
_cell.angle_beta   90.00
_cell.angle_gamma   90.00
#
_symmetry.space_group_name_H-M   'P 1'
#
loop_
_entity.id
_entity.type
_entity.pdbx_description
1 polymer ?
#
loop_
_entity_poly.entity_id
_entity_poly.type
_entity_poly.pdbx_seq_one_letter_code
_entity_poly.pdbx_strand_id
1 'polypeptide(L)'
;MLHSLSKPVVAIFLGEKPEQHEGRVHFAYTLEETAHMAVDLANNGKVKESYQQALDNETATLSVGEGKTVKGLYSGGTLASEAATLIAEALDLGELSKEEGYKLKSNGFEVMDLGDDMYTQGKPHPMIDPEVRVNKIKEYTADTDTGVILLDVVLGYGSHPDMAEALSPAITEAKEKNKDLQFIATVVGTQNDPQDYQKTKETLQNLGVLVEDSNAKAVRLALRMMGKDLPDLPKPTVDYDGQLGQLPDVSEKVVELLSTKPRVINMGVESFSATIMNHGGKAVQYNWRPKAGGNQKLIRILDQLERMDDIDEQNARVVERFKNGAPFLLDVVSAHTVIPELNGKVLLHAGPPIEWDDMTGPMQGSCIGAALFEEWADTEEEAMKMLENGEISFMPCHHANAVGPMGGITSGNMPVLIVENRETGNHAYCTMNEGIGAVLRFGAYSEEVVTRLRWMRDVLGPTLSKAIKTMDDGLNLNVIIARAIAMGDEFHQRNHAASLIFLKEVAPIITALENLESREKEQVMKFLADTDQFFLNIMMATGKAIVDGARQVKEGSIVTTLSRNGKDFGIRVSSLGDEWFTAPVNSPKGLYFTGYSEEDGNPDIGDSAITETIGVGGMSMVAAPAVTRFVGAGGFEDALKVSNEMDQITVSNNSNWSIPTWDFKGAPLGIDIRKVVETGITPLINTGIAHKVPGVGQVGAGTVRAPLGCFEKALVAYAKSVGIEVDAD
;
A
#
# COMPACT_ATOMS: atom_id res chain seq x y z
N MET A 1 20.58 -9.24 47.36
CA MET A 1 19.18 -9.60 47.04
C MET A 1 19.07 -11.02 46.49
N LEU A 2 19.82 -11.41 45.44
CA LEU A 2 19.74 -12.76 44.87
C LEU A 2 20.04 -13.88 45.88
N HIS A 3 21.04 -13.72 46.75
CA HIS A 3 21.33 -14.68 47.83
C HIS A 3 20.18 -14.87 48.83
N SER A 4 19.24 -13.91 48.91
CA SER A 4 18.09 -13.97 49.82
C SER A 4 16.95 -14.82 49.26
N LEU A 5 17.03 -15.26 48.00
CA LEU A 5 16.07 -16.18 47.39
C LEU A 5 16.24 -17.59 47.93
N SER A 6 15.13 -18.31 48.09
CA SER A 6 15.12 -19.69 48.57
C SER A 6 15.55 -20.72 47.52
N LYS A 7 15.57 -20.33 46.23
CA LYS A 7 15.97 -21.16 45.09
C LYS A 7 17.42 -20.86 44.69
N PRO A 8 18.17 -21.84 44.16
CA PRO A 8 19.42 -21.57 43.44
C PRO A 8 19.18 -20.58 42.30
N VAL A 9 20.15 -19.72 42.03
CA VAL A 9 20.07 -18.67 41.00
C VAL A 9 21.22 -18.84 40.04
N VAL A 10 20.94 -18.82 38.74
CA VAL A 10 21.95 -18.58 37.71
C VAL A 10 21.80 -17.14 37.25
N ALA A 11 22.88 -16.38 37.30
CA ALA A 11 22.90 -14.97 36.91
C ALA A 11 23.89 -14.78 35.77
N ILE A 12 23.43 -14.15 34.68
CA ILE A 12 24.28 -13.72 33.58
C ILE A 12 24.16 -12.21 33.44
N PHE A 13 25.30 -11.53 33.49
CA PHE A 13 25.43 -10.12 33.17
C PHE A 13 26.31 -10.05 31.92
N LEU A 14 25.68 -9.94 30.74
CA LEU A 14 26.41 -9.94 29.47
C LEU A 14 27.45 -8.80 29.48
N GLY A 15 28.71 -9.15 29.19
CA GLY A 15 29.84 -8.24 29.25
C GLY A 15 30.69 -8.36 30.53
N GLU A 16 30.16 -8.93 31.61
CA GLU A 16 30.91 -9.17 32.84
C GLU A 16 31.54 -10.56 32.82
N LYS A 17 32.81 -10.65 33.20
CA LYS A 17 33.59 -11.89 33.21
C LYS A 17 33.77 -12.42 34.64
N PRO A 18 32.83 -13.25 35.16
CA PRO A 18 32.90 -13.72 36.52
C PRO A 18 34.06 -14.70 36.74
N GLU A 19 34.75 -14.56 37.88
CA GLU A 19 35.87 -15.44 38.27
C GLU A 19 35.45 -16.56 39.21
N GLN A 20 34.28 -16.46 39.85
CA GLN A 20 33.81 -17.42 40.86
C GLN A 20 32.28 -17.50 40.93
N HIS A 21 31.76 -18.54 41.57
CA HIS A 21 30.37 -18.64 42.03
C HIS A 21 30.28 -18.35 43.53
N GLU A 22 29.16 -17.81 44.01
CA GLU A 22 29.03 -17.37 45.41
C GLU A 22 27.81 -18.01 46.09
N GLY A 23 28.08 -18.99 46.96
CA GLY A 23 27.07 -19.73 47.70
C GLY A 23 26.03 -20.39 46.79
N ARG A 24 24.87 -19.74 46.65
CA ARG A 24 23.71 -20.23 45.85
C ARG A 24 23.49 -19.46 44.55
N VAL A 25 24.33 -18.46 44.27
CA VAL A 25 24.29 -17.64 43.07
C VAL A 25 25.45 -18.06 42.17
N HIS A 26 25.10 -18.57 40.99
CA HIS A 26 26.02 -19.11 40.02
C HIS A 26 26.13 -18.13 38.86
N PHE A 27 27.29 -17.50 38.72
CA PHE A 27 27.55 -16.50 37.68
C PHE A 27 28.02 -17.16 36.38
N ALA A 28 27.30 -16.91 35.29
CA ALA A 28 27.62 -17.40 33.95
C ALA A 28 28.17 -16.27 33.07
N TYR A 29 29.03 -16.62 32.12
CA TYR A 29 29.62 -15.73 31.14
C TYR A 29 28.86 -15.74 29.80
N THR A 30 28.34 -16.91 29.40
CA THR A 30 27.60 -17.09 28.14
C THR A 30 26.18 -17.60 28.38
N LEU A 31 25.29 -17.38 27.43
CA LEU A 31 23.93 -17.91 27.40
C LEU A 31 23.94 -19.44 27.41
N GLU A 32 24.90 -20.07 26.73
CA GLU A 32 25.13 -21.51 26.77
C GLU A 32 25.44 -22.00 28.19
N GLU A 33 26.41 -21.38 28.85
CA GLU A 33 26.77 -21.70 30.22
C GLU A 33 25.57 -21.51 31.16
N THR A 34 24.85 -20.40 31.00
CA THR A 34 23.63 -20.09 31.77
C THR A 34 22.61 -21.20 31.66
N ALA A 35 22.33 -21.67 30.43
CA ALA A 35 21.36 -22.72 30.17
C ALA A 35 21.77 -24.06 30.81
N HIS A 36 23.02 -24.48 30.65
CA HIS A 36 23.50 -25.74 31.23
C HIS A 36 23.51 -25.71 32.76
N MET A 37 23.96 -24.61 33.37
CA MET A 37 23.89 -24.44 34.83
C MET A 37 22.45 -24.51 35.33
N ALA A 38 21.51 -23.86 34.64
CA ALA A 38 20.10 -23.87 35.01
C ALA A 38 19.51 -25.29 34.92
N VAL A 39 19.86 -26.07 33.89
CA VAL A 39 19.43 -27.46 33.72
C VAL A 39 20.01 -28.36 34.81
N ASP A 40 21.31 -28.24 35.10
CA ASP A 40 21.95 -29.02 36.16
C ASP A 40 21.27 -28.74 37.51
N LEU A 41 21.02 -27.47 37.86
CA LEU A 41 20.35 -27.10 39.10
C LEU A 41 18.88 -27.54 39.15
N ALA A 42 18.14 -27.43 38.04
CA ALA A 42 16.75 -27.90 37.94
C ALA A 42 16.64 -29.42 38.17
N ASN A 43 17.67 -30.18 37.77
CA ASN A 43 17.80 -31.62 37.99
C ASN A 43 18.40 -31.97 39.37
N ASN A 44 18.54 -31.01 40.28
CA ASN A 44 19.20 -31.15 41.59
C ASN A 44 20.68 -31.59 41.51
N GLY A 45 21.34 -31.31 40.38
CA GLY A 45 22.76 -31.50 40.17
C GLY A 45 23.61 -30.38 40.79
N LYS A 46 24.93 -30.49 40.63
CA LYS A 46 25.90 -29.46 41.04
C LYS A 46 26.41 -28.72 39.81
N VAL A 47 26.66 -27.43 39.99
CA VAL A 47 27.32 -26.60 38.98
C VAL A 47 28.78 -27.05 38.83
N LYS A 48 29.22 -27.24 37.58
CA LYS A 48 30.60 -27.60 37.21
C LYS A 48 31.46 -26.33 37.15
N GLU A 49 32.77 -26.49 37.30
CA GLU A 49 33.70 -25.36 37.15
C GLU A 49 33.74 -24.85 35.70
N SER A 50 33.54 -25.73 34.72
CA SER A 50 33.52 -25.41 33.29
C SER A 50 32.33 -26.04 32.57
N TYR A 51 31.76 -25.28 31.65
CA TYR A 51 30.65 -25.66 30.78
C TYR A 51 30.95 -25.52 29.29
N GLN A 52 32.18 -25.15 28.92
CA GLN A 52 32.57 -24.95 27.53
C GLN A 52 32.49 -26.27 26.75
N GLN A 53 31.61 -26.33 25.75
CA GLN A 53 31.44 -27.53 24.92
C GLN A 53 32.37 -27.52 23.70
N ALA A 54 32.61 -28.69 23.12
CA ALA A 54 33.33 -28.83 21.85
C ALA A 54 32.48 -28.30 20.69
N LEU A 55 33.13 -27.74 19.65
CA LEU A 55 32.45 -27.21 18.45
C LEU A 55 31.90 -28.37 17.61
N ASP A 56 30.69 -28.23 17.07
CA ASP A 56 30.06 -29.28 16.26
C ASP A 56 30.73 -29.39 14.88
N ASN A 57 31.22 -28.26 14.37
CA ASN A 57 31.87 -28.17 13.06
C ASN A 57 33.40 -27.98 13.17
N GLU A 58 34.04 -28.49 14.23
CA GLU A 58 35.47 -28.32 14.49
C GLU A 58 36.38 -28.81 13.35
N THR A 59 35.93 -29.82 12.60
CA THR A 59 36.68 -30.42 11.49
C THR A 59 36.54 -29.65 10.16
N ALA A 60 35.79 -28.56 10.12
CA ALA A 60 35.68 -27.73 8.94
C ALA A 60 37.05 -27.09 8.63
N THR A 61 37.73 -27.56 7.58
CA THR A 61 39.00 -26.99 7.08
C THR A 61 38.76 -25.65 6.38
N LEU A 62 38.35 -24.63 7.13
CA LEU A 62 38.05 -23.31 6.61
C LEU A 62 38.80 -22.27 7.43
N SER A 63 39.87 -21.73 6.85
CA SER A 63 40.48 -20.49 7.31
C SER A 63 39.92 -19.39 6.44
N VAL A 64 39.50 -18.27 7.04
CA VAL A 64 39.28 -17.07 6.24
C VAL A 64 40.62 -16.44 5.86
N GLY A 65 40.66 -15.77 4.70
CA GLY A 65 41.87 -15.11 4.23
C GLY A 65 42.37 -14.02 5.19
N GLU A 66 43.65 -13.69 5.12
CA GLU A 66 44.23 -12.60 5.91
C GLU A 66 43.52 -11.27 5.58
N GLY A 67 43.19 -10.48 6.61
CA GLY A 67 42.46 -9.22 6.48
C GLY A 67 40.92 -9.34 6.42
N LYS A 68 40.38 -10.56 6.44
CA LYS A 68 38.92 -10.77 6.50
C LYS A 68 38.34 -10.51 7.89
N THR A 69 37.07 -10.11 7.93
CA THR A 69 36.34 -9.72 9.15
C THR A 69 35.04 -10.52 9.32
N VAL A 70 34.44 -10.39 10.51
CA VAL A 70 33.17 -11.04 10.89
C VAL A 70 32.05 -10.00 10.94
N LYS A 71 30.90 -10.33 10.33
CA LYS A 71 29.68 -9.52 10.35
C LYS A 71 28.54 -10.31 11.01
N GLY A 72 28.02 -9.85 12.13
CA GLY A 72 26.89 -10.45 12.84
C GLY A 72 25.57 -9.78 12.50
N LEU A 73 24.61 -10.53 11.95
CA LEU A 73 23.28 -10.04 11.56
C LEU A 73 22.22 -10.69 12.45
N TYR A 74 22.06 -10.14 13.66
CA TYR A 74 21.21 -10.70 14.68
C TYR A 74 19.82 -10.09 14.69
N SER A 75 18.81 -10.93 14.87
CA SER A 75 17.43 -10.55 15.12
C SER A 75 17.13 -10.42 16.63
N GLY A 76 17.88 -11.10 17.49
CA GLY A 76 17.79 -11.00 18.94
C GLY A 76 18.92 -10.18 19.56
N GLY A 77 18.61 -9.02 20.15
CA GLY A 77 19.61 -8.11 20.72
C GLY A 77 20.49 -8.68 21.83
N THR A 78 19.98 -9.64 22.62
CA THR A 78 20.77 -10.36 23.63
C THR A 78 21.83 -11.26 22.99
N LEU A 79 21.49 -11.95 21.91
CA LEU A 79 22.44 -12.79 21.14
C LEU A 79 23.50 -11.92 20.45
N ALA A 80 23.07 -10.77 19.90
CA ALA A 80 23.95 -9.76 19.33
C ALA A 80 24.97 -9.25 20.36
N SER A 81 24.50 -8.97 21.59
CA SER A 81 25.35 -8.44 22.67
C SER A 81 26.36 -9.47 23.16
N GLU A 82 25.97 -10.74 23.28
CA GLU A 82 26.89 -11.85 23.58
C GLU A 82 27.96 -11.97 22.48
N ALA A 83 27.55 -12.02 21.21
CA ALA A 83 28.48 -12.13 20.09
C ALA A 83 29.47 -10.96 20.03
N ALA A 84 28.98 -9.73 20.19
CA ALA A 84 29.80 -8.53 20.24
C ALA A 84 30.85 -8.59 21.36
N THR A 85 30.44 -8.99 22.57
CA THR A 85 31.33 -9.13 23.73
C THR A 85 32.44 -10.14 23.47
N LEU A 86 32.06 -11.35 23.03
CA LEU A 86 32.98 -12.45 22.80
C LEU A 86 33.98 -12.14 21.66
N ILE A 87 33.52 -11.50 20.58
CA ILE A 87 34.38 -11.08 19.46
C ILE A 87 35.34 -9.96 19.90
N ALA A 88 34.85 -8.95 20.62
CA ALA A 88 35.67 -7.84 21.07
C ALA A 88 36.78 -8.29 22.03
N GLU A 89 36.48 -9.23 22.94
CA GLU A 89 37.46 -9.82 23.85
C GLU A 89 38.53 -10.61 23.09
N ALA A 90 38.13 -11.57 22.24
CA ALA A 90 39.07 -12.48 21.57
C ALA A 90 40.03 -11.77 20.60
N LEU A 91 39.63 -10.60 20.11
CA LEU A 91 40.37 -9.79 19.14
C LEU A 91 40.99 -8.52 19.76
N ASP A 92 40.87 -8.31 21.07
CA ASP A 92 41.36 -7.14 21.78
C ASP A 92 40.89 -5.80 21.16
N LEU A 93 39.62 -5.73 20.72
CA LEU A 93 39.07 -4.60 19.94
C LEU A 93 38.66 -3.37 20.79
N GLY A 94 38.76 -3.46 22.12
CA GLY A 94 38.43 -2.36 23.04
C GLY A 94 36.94 -2.25 23.38
N GLU A 95 36.49 -1.05 23.76
CA GLU A 95 35.10 -0.80 24.17
C GLU A 95 34.09 -1.00 23.02
N LEU A 96 32.92 -1.56 23.35
CA LEU A 96 31.80 -1.76 22.43
C LEU A 96 31.24 -0.42 21.91
N SER A 97 30.74 -0.42 20.68
CA SER A 97 30.24 0.79 20.01
C SER A 97 29.01 1.37 20.72
N LYS A 98 28.87 2.70 20.68
CA LYS A 98 27.63 3.43 21.05
C LYS A 98 26.86 3.94 19.83
N GLU A 99 27.27 3.53 18.62
CA GLU A 99 26.54 3.86 17.40
C GLU A 99 25.21 3.09 17.37
N GLU A 100 24.13 3.79 17.06
CA GLU A 100 22.77 3.25 17.03
C GLU A 100 22.68 2.03 16.07
N GLY A 101 21.99 0.96 16.48
CA GLY A 101 21.90 -0.30 15.75
C GLY A 101 23.12 -1.24 15.77
N TYR A 102 24.29 -0.80 16.25
CA TYR A 102 25.51 -1.61 16.31
C TYR A 102 25.86 -1.97 17.76
N LYS A 103 26.06 -3.26 18.04
CA LYS A 103 26.66 -3.73 19.30
C LYS A 103 28.20 -3.75 19.23
N LEU A 104 28.76 -4.01 18.04
CA LEU A 104 30.19 -3.89 17.76
C LEU A 104 30.38 -3.25 16.39
N LYS A 105 31.31 -2.29 16.30
CA LYS A 105 31.79 -1.72 15.04
C LYS A 105 33.20 -1.20 15.24
N SER A 106 34.19 -2.03 14.94
CA SER A 106 35.61 -1.70 15.15
C SER A 106 36.48 -2.47 14.17
N ASN A 107 37.43 -1.80 13.52
CA ASN A 107 38.40 -2.40 12.60
C ASN A 107 37.78 -3.35 11.54
N GLY A 108 36.59 -3.00 11.03
CA GLY A 108 35.83 -3.80 10.07
C GLY A 108 35.03 -4.96 10.67
N PHE A 109 35.13 -5.25 11.96
CA PHE A 109 34.25 -6.17 12.67
C PHE A 109 32.95 -5.49 13.04
N GLU A 110 31.83 -6.13 12.71
CA GLU A 110 30.51 -5.55 12.90
C GLU A 110 29.57 -6.58 13.51
N VAL A 111 28.82 -6.21 14.55
CA VAL A 111 27.70 -7.00 15.08
C VAL A 111 26.52 -6.08 15.25
N MET A 112 25.46 -6.35 14.50
CA MET A 112 24.23 -5.56 14.47
C MET A 112 23.14 -6.22 15.31
N ASP A 113 22.38 -5.37 15.97
CA ASP A 113 21.06 -5.71 16.51
C ASP A 113 20.02 -5.15 15.55
N LEU A 114 19.59 -5.97 14.60
CA LEU A 114 18.64 -5.54 13.57
C LEU A 114 17.25 -5.26 14.14
N GLY A 115 17.01 -5.64 15.41
CA GLY A 115 15.78 -5.35 16.14
C GLY A 115 15.71 -3.94 16.72
N ASP A 116 16.82 -3.20 16.67
CA ASP A 116 16.91 -1.83 17.16
C ASP A 116 15.96 -0.88 16.39
N ASP A 117 15.51 0.18 17.07
CA ASP A 117 14.54 1.15 16.53
C ASP A 117 15.00 1.74 15.19
N MET A 118 16.32 1.95 15.02
CA MET A 118 16.88 2.48 13.76
C MET A 118 16.54 1.61 12.54
N TYR A 119 16.45 0.29 12.69
CA TYR A 119 16.15 -0.64 11.60
C TYR A 119 14.66 -1.01 11.48
N THR A 120 13.87 -0.69 12.50
CA THR A 120 12.45 -1.08 12.60
C THR A 120 11.48 0.09 12.47
N GLN A 121 11.98 1.33 12.28
CA GLN A 121 11.13 2.47 11.95
C GLN A 121 10.30 2.23 10.67
N GLY A 122 8.98 2.16 10.85
CA GLY A 122 8.03 1.93 9.76
C GLY A 122 8.03 0.51 9.18
N LYS A 123 8.79 -0.44 9.77
CA LYS A 123 8.91 -1.83 9.30
C LYS A 123 8.68 -2.83 10.43
N PRO A 124 8.19 -4.06 10.14
CA PRO A 124 8.12 -5.10 11.16
C PRO A 124 9.51 -5.49 11.68
N HIS A 125 9.58 -5.97 12.92
CA HIS A 125 10.82 -6.45 13.54
C HIS A 125 11.45 -7.60 12.72
N PRO A 126 12.79 -7.72 12.61
CA PRO A 126 13.48 -8.72 11.77
C PRO A 126 13.29 -10.18 12.20
N MET A 127 12.78 -10.44 13.40
CA MET A 127 12.34 -11.78 13.80
C MET A 127 11.06 -12.20 13.06
N ILE A 128 10.26 -11.24 12.60
CA ILE A 128 8.96 -11.41 11.97
C ILE A 128 9.08 -11.26 10.46
N ASP A 129 9.87 -10.31 9.99
CA ASP A 129 10.04 -9.98 8.57
C ASP A 129 11.50 -10.11 8.11
N PRO A 130 11.78 -10.78 6.98
CA PRO A 130 13.15 -11.05 6.54
C PRO A 130 13.83 -9.88 5.79
N GLU A 131 13.10 -8.84 5.39
CA GLU A 131 13.55 -7.85 4.39
C GLU A 131 14.89 -7.20 4.76
N VAL A 132 15.00 -6.70 6.00
CA VAL A 132 16.22 -6.02 6.48
C VAL A 132 17.41 -6.97 6.47
N ARG A 133 17.21 -8.23 6.87
CA ARG A 133 18.26 -9.27 6.91
C ARG A 133 18.72 -9.62 5.51
N VAL A 134 17.79 -9.80 4.57
CA VAL A 134 18.08 -10.07 3.15
C VAL A 134 18.91 -8.95 2.54
N ASN A 135 18.55 -7.69 2.80
CA ASN A 135 19.29 -6.55 2.27
C ASN A 135 20.70 -6.46 2.86
N LYS A 136 20.88 -6.72 4.16
CA LYS A 136 22.20 -6.72 4.80
C LYS A 136 23.09 -7.88 4.34
N ILE A 137 22.53 -9.06 4.07
CA ILE A 137 23.28 -10.16 3.45
C ILE A 137 23.81 -9.73 2.08
N LYS A 138 22.98 -9.09 1.25
CA LYS A 138 23.40 -8.58 -0.07
C LYS A 138 24.47 -7.49 0.03
N GLU A 139 24.34 -6.58 1.00
CA GLU A 139 25.32 -5.53 1.28
C GLU A 139 26.69 -6.12 1.62
N TYR A 140 26.77 -7.03 2.60
CA TYR A 140 28.03 -7.64 3.02
C TYR A 140 28.58 -8.68 2.05
N THR A 141 27.76 -9.20 1.15
CA THR A 141 28.24 -10.00 0.01
C THR A 141 29.11 -9.16 -0.92
N ALA A 142 28.77 -7.87 -1.10
CA ALA A 142 29.54 -6.96 -1.95
C ALA A 142 30.80 -6.42 -1.27
N ASP A 143 30.90 -6.54 0.07
CA ASP A 143 32.06 -6.15 0.85
C ASP A 143 33.17 -7.21 0.76
N THR A 144 34.28 -6.84 0.11
CA THR A 144 35.42 -7.75 -0.09
C THR A 144 36.15 -8.09 1.20
N ASP A 145 35.95 -7.34 2.29
CA ASP A 145 36.63 -7.59 3.57
C ASP A 145 35.82 -8.54 4.46
N THR A 146 34.60 -8.91 4.06
CA THR A 146 33.78 -9.86 4.81
C THR A 146 34.24 -11.29 4.55
N GLY A 147 34.58 -12.02 5.63
CA GLY A 147 34.95 -13.44 5.59
C GLY A 147 33.90 -14.37 6.20
N VAL A 148 33.20 -13.90 7.24
CA VAL A 148 32.16 -14.68 7.93
C VAL A 148 30.94 -13.80 8.19
N ILE A 149 29.75 -14.35 7.93
CA ILE A 149 28.47 -13.81 8.38
C ILE A 149 27.89 -14.72 9.46
N LEU A 150 27.62 -14.16 10.65
CA LEU A 150 26.94 -14.81 11.76
C LEU A 150 25.44 -14.50 11.72
N LEU A 151 24.61 -15.53 11.90
CA LEU A 151 23.15 -15.44 11.90
C LEU A 151 22.54 -16.12 13.13
N ASP A 152 21.48 -15.54 13.67
CA ASP A 152 20.53 -16.23 14.54
C ASP A 152 19.23 -16.56 13.79
N VAL A 153 18.65 -17.71 14.08
CA VAL A 153 17.30 -18.06 13.63
C VAL A 153 16.47 -18.41 14.86
N VAL A 154 15.72 -17.42 15.34
CA VAL A 154 14.88 -17.53 16.54
C VAL A 154 13.50 -18.05 16.17
N LEU A 155 13.14 -19.22 16.70
CA LEU A 155 11.88 -19.90 16.44
C LEU A 155 10.82 -19.53 17.49
N GLY A 156 9.64 -20.15 17.35
CA GLY A 156 8.55 -20.05 18.30
C GLY A 156 7.49 -19.04 17.89
N TYR A 157 6.52 -18.87 18.78
CA TYR A 157 5.37 -18.02 18.52
C TYR A 157 5.76 -16.56 18.36
N GLY A 158 5.23 -15.91 17.33
CA GLY A 158 5.51 -14.51 17.02
C GLY A 158 6.71 -14.31 16.08
N SER A 159 7.53 -15.32 15.83
CA SER A 159 8.58 -15.29 14.80
C SER A 159 8.02 -15.63 13.40
N HIS A 160 8.82 -15.36 12.36
CA HIS A 160 8.49 -15.72 10.99
C HIS A 160 8.16 -17.22 10.84
N PRO A 161 7.21 -17.62 9.97
CA PRO A 161 6.81 -19.02 9.81
C PRO A 161 7.91 -19.96 9.29
N ASP A 162 8.83 -19.44 8.47
CA ASP A 162 10.00 -20.20 7.98
C ASP A 162 11.14 -19.22 7.60
N MET A 163 11.90 -18.76 8.60
CA MET A 163 12.96 -17.77 8.37
C MET A 163 14.14 -18.36 7.58
N ALA A 164 14.45 -19.65 7.78
CA ALA A 164 15.51 -20.32 7.03
C ALA A 164 15.21 -20.28 5.52
N GLU A 165 13.99 -20.64 5.12
CA GLU A 165 13.58 -20.59 3.72
C GLU A 165 13.54 -19.16 3.16
N ALA A 166 13.10 -18.19 3.95
CA ALA A 166 13.06 -16.78 3.53
C ALA A 166 14.46 -16.20 3.25
N LEU A 167 15.48 -16.66 3.98
CA LEU A 167 16.87 -16.24 3.77
C LEU A 167 17.58 -17.03 2.66
N SER A 168 17.05 -18.20 2.25
CA SER A 168 17.64 -19.10 1.24
C SER A 168 18.10 -18.39 -0.04
N PRO A 169 17.29 -17.53 -0.69
CA PRO A 169 17.70 -16.88 -1.95
C PRO A 169 18.91 -15.97 -1.76
N ALA A 170 18.95 -15.20 -0.67
CA ALA A 170 20.03 -14.27 -0.38
C ALA A 170 21.34 -14.99 -0.04
N ILE A 171 21.26 -16.06 0.76
CA ILE A 171 22.43 -16.89 1.12
C ILE A 171 22.99 -17.59 -0.12
N THR A 172 22.12 -18.11 -0.98
CA THR A 172 22.52 -18.78 -2.22
C THR A 172 23.24 -17.82 -3.16
N GLU A 173 22.63 -16.66 -3.43
CA GLU A 173 23.22 -15.60 -4.25
C GLU A 173 24.58 -15.12 -3.68
N ALA A 174 24.67 -14.99 -2.35
CA ALA A 174 25.89 -14.59 -1.68
C ALA A 174 27.05 -15.55 -1.92
N LYS A 175 26.78 -16.85 -1.77
CA LYS A 175 27.78 -17.91 -1.98
C LYS A 175 28.20 -18.09 -3.44
N GLU A 176 27.28 -17.84 -4.37
CA GLU A 176 27.61 -17.84 -5.80
C GLU A 176 28.55 -16.70 -6.17
N LYS A 177 28.33 -15.51 -5.58
CA LYS A 177 29.14 -14.30 -5.82
C LYS A 177 30.49 -14.33 -5.09
N ASN A 178 30.51 -14.83 -3.86
CA ASN A 178 31.71 -14.88 -3.03
C ASN A 178 31.85 -16.29 -2.42
N LYS A 179 32.61 -17.15 -3.10
CA LYS A 179 32.79 -18.55 -2.69
C LYS A 179 33.57 -18.74 -1.39
N ASP A 180 34.34 -17.73 -1.00
CA ASP A 180 35.16 -17.78 0.22
C ASP A 180 34.35 -17.32 1.46
N LEU A 181 33.18 -16.70 1.26
CA LEU A 181 32.30 -16.22 2.32
C LEU A 181 31.67 -17.38 3.09
N GLN A 182 31.90 -17.41 4.41
CA GLN A 182 31.31 -18.42 5.29
C GLN A 182 30.06 -17.87 5.99
N PHE A 183 29.06 -18.74 6.14
CA PHE A 183 27.88 -18.47 6.94
C PHE A 183 27.87 -19.42 8.13
N ILE A 184 27.72 -18.86 9.33
CA ILE A 184 27.58 -19.61 10.57
C ILE A 184 26.27 -19.18 11.22
N ALA A 185 25.45 -20.14 11.64
CA ALA A 185 24.17 -19.85 12.26
C ALA A 185 23.97 -20.58 13.58
N THR A 186 23.13 -20.00 14.43
CA THR A 186 22.55 -20.67 15.61
C THR A 186 21.03 -20.67 15.49
N VAL A 187 20.40 -21.81 15.74
CA VAL A 187 18.95 -21.95 15.77
C VAL A 187 18.50 -21.92 17.23
N VAL A 188 17.69 -20.94 17.59
CA VAL A 188 17.22 -20.73 18.96
C VAL A 188 15.75 -21.11 19.04
N GLY A 189 15.47 -22.29 19.60
CA GLY A 189 14.12 -22.82 19.68
C GLY A 189 14.08 -24.25 20.20
N THR A 190 12.92 -24.88 20.09
CA THR A 190 12.65 -26.24 20.57
C THR A 190 12.02 -27.09 19.47
N GLN A 191 12.05 -28.41 19.66
CA GLN A 191 11.38 -29.36 18.75
C GLN A 191 9.85 -29.19 18.70
N ASN A 192 9.26 -28.44 19.63
CA ASN A 192 7.82 -28.21 19.71
C ASN A 192 7.40 -26.86 19.09
N ASP A 193 8.35 -26.08 18.57
CA ASP A 193 8.03 -24.79 17.96
C ASP A 193 7.38 -24.98 16.57
N PRO A 194 6.45 -24.10 16.16
CA PRO A 194 5.67 -24.26 14.92
C PRO A 194 6.50 -24.41 13.64
N GLN A 195 7.71 -23.85 13.63
CA GLN A 195 8.60 -23.82 12.47
C GLN A 195 9.39 -25.12 12.26
N ASP A 196 9.34 -26.05 13.23
CA ASP A 196 10.15 -27.27 13.28
C ASP A 196 11.67 -26.99 13.36
N TYR A 197 12.24 -27.24 14.54
CA TYR A 197 13.66 -27.03 14.83
C TYR A 197 14.58 -27.85 13.91
N GLN A 198 14.25 -29.12 13.67
CA GLN A 198 15.12 -29.99 12.86
C GLN A 198 15.04 -29.60 11.39
N LYS A 199 13.84 -29.35 10.88
CA LYS A 199 13.66 -28.83 9.52
C LYS A 199 14.45 -27.54 9.30
N THR A 200 14.37 -26.59 10.22
CA THR A 200 15.11 -25.31 10.13
C THR A 200 16.62 -25.55 10.07
N LYS A 201 17.15 -26.41 10.94
CA LYS A 201 18.58 -26.76 10.97
C LYS A 201 19.02 -27.42 9.66
N GLU A 202 18.24 -28.38 9.15
CA GLU A 202 18.51 -29.06 7.88
C GLU A 202 18.47 -28.10 6.69
N THR A 203 17.50 -27.19 6.61
CA THR A 203 17.42 -26.17 5.55
C THR A 203 18.70 -25.34 5.50
N LEU A 204 19.15 -24.81 6.65
CA LEU A 204 20.38 -24.01 6.71
C LEU A 204 21.62 -24.84 6.32
N GLN A 205 21.73 -26.08 6.81
CA GLN A 205 22.83 -26.98 6.47
C GLN A 205 22.86 -27.33 4.98
N ASN A 206 21.71 -27.52 4.34
CA ASN A 206 21.60 -27.79 2.91
C ASN A 206 22.05 -26.59 2.05
N LEU A 207 21.93 -25.36 2.57
CA LEU A 207 22.52 -24.15 1.96
C LEU A 207 24.04 -24.06 2.22
N GLY A 208 24.62 -25.01 2.94
CA GLY A 208 26.02 -25.04 3.38
C GLY A 208 26.32 -24.08 4.53
N VAL A 209 25.32 -23.62 5.29
CA VAL A 209 25.54 -22.84 6.51
C VAL A 209 26.04 -23.77 7.61
N LEU A 210 27.08 -23.38 8.33
CA LEU A 210 27.58 -24.14 9.48
C LEU A 210 26.71 -23.82 10.69
N VAL A 211 25.99 -24.81 11.20
CA VAL A 211 25.06 -24.61 12.32
C VAL A 211 25.66 -25.15 13.61
N GLU A 212 25.78 -24.29 14.62
CA GLU A 212 26.20 -24.65 15.98
C GLU A 212 25.00 -24.59 16.94
N ASP A 213 25.00 -25.47 17.95
CA ASP A 213 23.89 -25.60 18.90
C ASP A 213 23.77 -24.43 19.90
N SER A 214 24.74 -23.49 19.91
CA SER A 214 24.66 -22.27 20.70
C SER A 214 25.32 -21.08 20.01
N ASN A 215 24.91 -19.87 20.38
CA ASN A 215 25.50 -18.64 19.85
C ASN A 215 26.98 -18.49 20.25
N ALA A 216 27.34 -18.85 21.49
CA ALA A 216 28.72 -18.87 21.93
C ALA A 216 29.59 -19.82 21.10
N LYS A 217 29.08 -21.01 20.73
CA LYS A 217 29.78 -21.93 19.82
C LYS A 217 29.90 -21.37 18.40
N ALA A 218 28.84 -20.75 17.86
CA ALA A 218 28.88 -20.10 16.56
C ALA A 218 29.96 -19.01 16.49
N VAL A 219 30.06 -18.17 17.52
CA VAL A 219 31.09 -17.13 17.63
C VAL A 219 32.49 -17.74 17.77
N ARG A 220 32.66 -18.76 18.61
CA ARG A 220 33.94 -19.47 18.76
C ARG A 220 34.40 -20.11 17.45
N LEU A 221 33.49 -20.69 16.67
CA LEU A 221 33.80 -21.22 15.34
C LEU A 221 34.27 -20.11 14.41
N ALA A 222 33.58 -18.95 14.37
CA ALA A 222 34.00 -17.80 13.58
C ALA A 222 35.41 -17.33 13.96
N LEU A 223 35.67 -17.16 15.27
CA LEU A 223 37.00 -16.75 15.77
C LEU A 223 38.08 -17.77 15.40
N ARG A 224 37.77 -19.07 15.46
CA ARG A 224 38.70 -20.13 15.08
C ARG A 224 39.06 -20.08 13.60
N MET A 225 38.11 -19.75 12.72
CA MET A 225 38.39 -19.50 11.29
C MET A 225 39.36 -18.32 11.07
N MET A 226 39.45 -17.41 12.04
CA MET A 226 40.39 -16.28 12.04
C MET A 226 41.72 -16.59 12.76
N GLY A 227 41.92 -17.84 13.21
CA GLY A 227 43.11 -18.22 13.97
C GLY A 227 43.11 -17.73 15.42
N LYS A 228 41.93 -17.43 15.98
CA LYS A 228 41.73 -17.00 17.38
C LYS A 228 40.88 -18.01 18.13
N ASP A 229 40.91 -17.99 19.45
CA ASP A 229 40.07 -18.85 20.28
C ASP A 229 39.70 -18.13 21.58
N LEU A 230 38.62 -18.57 22.21
CA LEU A 230 38.22 -18.09 23.53
C LEU A 230 38.60 -19.15 24.57
N PRO A 231 39.44 -18.80 25.57
CA PRO A 231 39.86 -19.76 26.59
C PRO A 231 38.68 -20.13 27.49
N ASP A 232 38.72 -21.36 27.98
CA ASP A 232 37.78 -21.81 29.01
C ASP A 232 37.99 -21.01 30.32
N LEU A 233 36.89 -20.76 31.02
CA LEU A 233 36.84 -19.92 32.22
C LEU A 233 36.33 -20.73 33.42
N PRO A 234 37.21 -21.56 34.02
CA PRO A 234 36.84 -22.37 35.17
C PRO A 234 36.52 -21.48 36.38
N LYS A 235 35.34 -21.66 36.97
CA LYS A 235 34.84 -20.85 38.09
C LYS A 235 34.68 -21.71 39.35
N PRO A 236 35.56 -21.57 40.37
CA PRO A 236 35.36 -22.23 41.65
C PRO A 236 34.14 -21.66 42.39
N THR A 237 33.54 -22.47 43.27
CA THR A 237 32.47 -22.00 44.17
C THR A 237 33.06 -21.60 45.51
N VAL A 238 32.77 -20.38 45.95
CA VAL A 238 33.12 -19.85 47.28
C VAL A 238 31.87 -19.70 48.15
N ASP A 239 32.04 -19.74 49.47
CA ASP A 239 30.94 -19.48 50.41
C ASP A 239 30.53 -18.00 50.38
N TYR A 240 29.25 -17.74 50.61
CA TYR A 240 28.73 -16.38 50.76
C TYR A 240 28.58 -16.03 52.25
N ASP A 241 29.26 -14.97 52.69
CA ASP A 241 29.29 -14.52 54.10
C ASP A 241 28.49 -13.22 54.36
N GLY A 242 27.81 -12.69 53.35
CA GLY A 242 27.00 -11.49 53.45
C GLY A 242 25.63 -11.67 54.15
N GLN A 243 25.00 -10.55 54.50
CA GLN A 243 23.68 -10.56 55.15
C GLN A 243 22.53 -10.84 54.16
N LEU A 244 21.65 -11.76 54.52
CA LEU A 244 20.42 -12.03 53.79
C LEU A 244 19.36 -10.96 54.12
N GLY A 245 18.78 -10.36 53.08
CA GLY A 245 17.70 -9.39 53.22
C GLY A 245 16.32 -10.06 53.29
N GLN A 246 15.32 -9.32 53.79
CA GLN A 246 13.92 -9.72 53.72
C GLN A 246 13.38 -9.47 52.30
N LEU A 247 12.72 -10.47 51.72
CA LEU A 247 12.06 -10.34 50.42
C LEU A 247 10.65 -9.75 50.58
N PRO A 248 10.18 -8.96 49.61
CA PRO A 248 8.80 -8.46 49.61
C PRO A 248 7.80 -9.59 49.34
N ASP A 249 6.58 -9.44 49.87
CA ASP A 249 5.47 -10.32 49.54
C ASP A 249 5.01 -10.09 48.09
N VAL A 250 4.68 -11.16 47.39
CA VAL A 250 4.16 -11.08 46.01
C VAL A 250 2.68 -10.68 46.04
N SER A 251 2.31 -9.66 45.28
CA SER A 251 0.91 -9.22 45.20
C SER A 251 0.01 -10.27 44.54
N GLU A 252 -1.26 -10.32 44.95
CA GLU A 252 -2.27 -11.21 44.33
C GLU A 252 -2.39 -11.02 42.81
N LYS A 253 -2.22 -9.79 42.31
CA LYS A 253 -2.25 -9.49 40.87
C LYS A 253 -1.12 -10.17 40.11
N VAL A 254 0.08 -10.22 40.69
CA VAL A 254 1.24 -10.90 40.07
C VAL A 254 1.03 -12.42 40.11
N VAL A 255 0.45 -12.94 41.19
CA VAL A 255 0.07 -14.37 41.26
C VAL A 255 -0.98 -14.70 40.21
N GLU A 256 -2.07 -13.92 40.11
CA GLU A 256 -3.13 -14.09 39.11
C GLU A 256 -2.58 -14.05 37.68
N LEU A 257 -1.69 -13.10 37.38
CA LEU A 257 -1.05 -12.98 36.07
C LEU A 257 -0.27 -14.25 35.67
N LEU A 258 0.42 -14.88 36.62
CA LEU A 258 1.24 -16.07 36.37
C LEU A 258 0.44 -17.37 36.46
N SER A 259 -0.69 -17.39 37.16
CA SER A 259 -1.46 -18.62 37.44
C SER A 259 -2.76 -18.75 36.65
N THR A 260 -3.16 -17.75 35.85
CA THR A 260 -4.42 -17.76 35.09
C THR A 260 -4.23 -17.46 33.61
N LYS A 261 -5.28 -17.66 32.79
CA LYS A 261 -5.25 -17.34 31.36
C LYS A 261 -5.28 -15.81 31.17
N PRO A 262 -4.39 -15.24 30.33
CA PRO A 262 -4.26 -13.80 30.24
C PRO A 262 -5.44 -13.15 29.52
N ARG A 263 -5.69 -11.89 29.86
CA ARG A 263 -6.64 -10.98 29.19
C ARG A 263 -5.83 -9.79 28.69
N VAL A 264 -5.68 -9.64 27.39
CA VAL A 264 -4.69 -8.74 26.77
C VAL A 264 -5.38 -7.76 25.84
N ILE A 265 -5.00 -6.49 25.92
CA ILE A 265 -5.22 -5.53 24.84
C ILE A 265 -3.93 -5.51 24.04
N ASN A 266 -3.95 -6.04 22.83
CA ASN A 266 -2.77 -6.09 21.99
C ASN A 266 -2.66 -4.80 21.19
N MET A 267 -1.49 -4.19 21.23
CA MET A 267 -1.09 -3.07 20.37
C MET A 267 0.08 -3.56 19.52
N GLY A 268 0.01 -3.38 18.20
CA GLY A 268 1.02 -3.90 17.26
C GLY A 268 0.48 -5.03 16.38
N VAL A 269 1.31 -6.02 16.08
CA VAL A 269 0.99 -7.06 15.08
C VAL A 269 -0.15 -7.97 15.57
N GLU A 270 -1.17 -8.17 14.73
CA GLU A 270 -2.38 -8.92 15.07
C GLU A 270 -2.13 -10.42 15.35
N SER A 271 -1.02 -10.97 14.83
CA SER A 271 -0.61 -12.36 15.08
C SER A 271 -0.49 -12.69 16.58
N PHE A 272 -0.10 -11.73 17.41
CA PHE A 272 0.00 -11.93 18.86
C PHE A 272 -1.38 -12.16 19.50
N SER A 273 -2.41 -11.43 19.06
CA SER A 273 -3.79 -11.64 19.49
C SER A 273 -4.27 -13.04 19.15
N ALA A 274 -3.97 -13.52 17.94
CA ALA A 274 -4.32 -14.86 17.49
C ALA A 274 -3.66 -15.94 18.36
N THR A 275 -2.36 -15.81 18.66
CA THR A 275 -1.65 -16.75 19.54
C THR A 275 -2.29 -16.85 20.93
N ILE A 276 -2.65 -15.72 21.53
CA ILE A 276 -3.30 -15.67 22.85
C ILE A 276 -4.65 -16.38 22.83
N MET A 277 -5.48 -16.11 21.81
CA MET A 277 -6.80 -16.73 21.67
C MET A 277 -6.71 -18.23 21.44
N ASN A 278 -5.78 -18.68 20.59
CA ASN A 278 -5.57 -20.11 20.29
C ASN A 278 -5.17 -20.92 21.53
N HIS A 279 -4.56 -20.29 22.54
CA HIS A 279 -4.16 -20.93 23.79
C HIS A 279 -5.11 -20.66 24.96
N GLY A 280 -6.35 -20.23 24.66
CA GLY A 280 -7.43 -20.04 25.64
C GLY A 280 -7.35 -18.76 26.46
N GLY A 281 -6.48 -17.81 26.07
CA GLY A 281 -6.52 -16.43 26.57
C GLY A 281 -7.60 -15.60 25.87
N LYS A 282 -7.82 -14.38 26.36
CA LYS A 282 -8.68 -13.39 25.69
C LYS A 282 -7.82 -12.24 25.19
N ALA A 283 -8.00 -11.86 23.93
CA ALA A 283 -7.30 -10.71 23.36
C ALA A 283 -8.28 -9.79 22.62
N VAL A 284 -8.03 -8.49 22.69
CA VAL A 284 -8.64 -7.49 21.80
C VAL A 284 -7.51 -6.82 21.05
N GLN A 285 -7.59 -6.84 19.71
CA GLN A 285 -6.65 -6.15 18.85
C GLN A 285 -7.01 -4.66 18.80
N TYR A 286 -6.11 -3.80 19.29
CA TYR A 286 -6.22 -2.36 19.16
C TYR A 286 -5.29 -1.90 18.03
N ASN A 287 -5.87 -1.65 16.86
CA ASN A 287 -5.16 -1.18 15.67
C ASN A 287 -4.76 0.29 15.82
N TRP A 288 -3.73 0.53 16.63
CA TRP A 288 -3.13 1.84 16.81
C TRP A 288 -2.16 2.15 15.68
N ARG A 289 -2.19 3.39 15.18
CA ARG A 289 -1.18 3.95 14.29
C ARG A 289 -0.81 5.34 14.79
N PRO A 290 0.47 5.75 14.67
CA PRO A 290 0.83 7.12 14.95
C PRO A 290 0.13 8.04 13.94
N LYS A 291 -0.36 9.19 14.42
CA LYS A 291 -0.94 10.26 13.58
C LYS A 291 0.02 10.60 12.44
N ALA A 292 -0.49 10.72 11.22
CA ALA A 292 0.32 11.00 10.03
C ALA A 292 1.54 10.09 9.86
N GLY A 293 1.40 8.81 10.23
CA GLY A 293 2.48 7.83 10.13
C GLY A 293 3.70 8.13 11.01
N GLY A 294 3.58 9.04 11.99
CA GLY A 294 4.70 9.48 12.83
C GLY A 294 5.50 10.65 12.27
N ASN A 295 5.10 11.23 11.13
CA ASN A 295 5.78 12.37 10.54
C ASN A 295 5.56 13.64 11.39
N GLN A 296 6.60 14.05 12.13
CA GLN A 296 6.54 15.18 13.07
C GLN A 296 6.07 16.50 12.42
N LYS A 297 6.49 16.77 11.18
CA LYS A 297 6.07 17.97 10.42
C LYS A 297 4.56 17.95 10.17
N LEU A 298 4.04 16.83 9.68
CA LEU A 298 2.60 16.69 9.38
C LEU A 298 1.76 16.69 10.66
N ILE A 299 2.22 16.05 11.73
CA ILE A 299 1.57 16.09 13.05
C ILE A 299 1.43 17.53 13.52
N ARG A 300 2.51 18.32 13.46
CA ARG A 300 2.47 19.74 13.86
C ARG A 300 1.47 20.54 13.03
N ILE A 301 1.46 20.34 11.72
CA ILE A 301 0.52 21.01 10.82
C ILE A 301 -0.92 20.67 11.20
N LEU A 302 -1.24 19.38 11.37
CA LEU A 302 -2.57 18.93 11.77
C LEU A 302 -2.99 19.51 13.12
N ASP A 303 -2.10 19.51 14.11
CA ASP A 303 -2.37 20.07 15.45
C ASP A 303 -2.63 21.58 15.42
N GLN A 304 -2.02 22.31 14.48
CA GLN A 304 -2.30 23.74 14.29
C GLN A 304 -3.63 23.97 13.56
N LEU A 305 -3.94 23.16 12.54
CA LEU A 305 -5.22 23.20 11.83
C LEU A 305 -6.40 22.84 12.75
N GLU A 306 -6.25 21.88 13.65
CA GLU A 306 -7.28 21.51 14.63
C GLU A 306 -7.66 22.63 15.61
N ARG A 307 -6.77 23.61 15.80
CA ARG A 307 -7.03 24.77 16.67
C ARG A 307 -7.79 25.89 15.96
N MET A 308 -8.05 25.74 14.67
CA MET A 308 -8.82 26.70 13.88
C MET A 308 -10.30 26.34 13.92
N ASP A 309 -11.13 27.30 14.32
CA ASP A 309 -12.57 27.06 14.56
C ASP A 309 -13.41 27.00 13.27
N ASP A 310 -12.90 27.45 12.12
CA ASP A 310 -13.69 27.72 10.91
C ASP A 310 -13.60 26.66 9.81
N ILE A 311 -12.59 25.79 9.85
CA ILE A 311 -12.34 24.81 8.76
C ILE A 311 -13.52 23.83 8.60
N ASP A 312 -14.12 23.38 9.71
CA ASP A 312 -15.23 22.43 9.67
C ASP A 312 -16.49 23.08 9.07
N GLU A 313 -16.74 24.37 9.38
CA GLU A 313 -17.84 25.12 8.77
C GLU A 313 -17.60 25.40 7.28
N GLN A 314 -16.36 25.73 6.91
CA GLN A 314 -15.94 25.86 5.50
C GLN A 314 -16.18 24.55 4.74
N ASN A 315 -15.75 23.43 5.31
CA ASN A 315 -15.94 22.10 4.74
C ASN A 315 -17.43 21.76 4.59
N ALA A 316 -18.25 22.09 5.59
CA ALA A 316 -19.69 21.90 5.52
C ALA A 316 -20.33 22.66 4.34
N ARG A 317 -19.91 23.91 4.06
CA ARG A 317 -20.39 24.70 2.91
C ARG A 317 -19.99 24.08 1.57
N VAL A 318 -18.75 23.58 1.44
CA VAL A 318 -18.31 22.88 0.22
C VAL A 318 -19.15 21.62 -0.01
N VAL A 319 -19.37 20.83 1.05
CA VAL A 319 -20.15 19.59 0.99
C VAL A 319 -21.63 19.84 0.76
N GLU A 320 -22.19 20.91 1.29
CA GLU A 320 -23.56 21.35 0.97
C GLU A 320 -23.70 21.62 -0.53
N ARG A 321 -22.70 22.26 -1.16
CA ARG A 321 -22.70 22.47 -2.61
C ARG A 321 -22.64 21.16 -3.39
N PHE A 322 -21.88 20.17 -2.93
CA PHE A 322 -21.93 18.81 -3.51
C PHE A 322 -23.33 18.20 -3.43
N LYS A 323 -23.96 18.23 -2.24
CA LYS A 323 -25.29 17.62 -2.00
C LYS A 323 -26.40 18.26 -2.83
N ASN A 324 -26.33 19.57 -3.02
CA ASN A 324 -27.32 20.34 -3.76
C ASN A 324 -27.14 20.26 -5.29
N GLY A 325 -26.09 19.57 -5.77
CA GLY A 325 -25.86 19.36 -7.19
C GLY A 325 -27.11 18.81 -7.89
N ALA A 326 -27.50 19.48 -8.97
CA ALA A 326 -28.68 19.16 -9.78
C ALA A 326 -28.26 18.91 -11.24
N PRO A 327 -27.61 17.76 -11.54
CA PRO A 327 -27.10 17.42 -12.86
C PRO A 327 -28.21 16.97 -13.83
N PHE A 328 -28.24 17.58 -15.02
CA PHE A 328 -29.12 17.23 -16.13
C PHE A 328 -28.32 16.99 -17.39
N LEU A 329 -28.57 15.85 -18.07
CA LEU A 329 -28.03 15.60 -19.40
C LEU A 329 -28.88 16.35 -20.43
N LEU A 330 -28.27 17.28 -21.14
CA LEU A 330 -28.95 18.21 -22.05
C LEU A 330 -28.80 17.85 -23.52
N ASP A 331 -27.65 17.30 -23.91
CA ASP A 331 -27.36 17.06 -25.32
C ASP A 331 -26.17 16.10 -25.52
N VAL A 332 -25.95 15.72 -26.77
CA VAL A 332 -24.72 15.11 -27.26
C VAL A 332 -24.25 15.85 -28.52
N VAL A 333 -23.03 16.38 -28.51
CA VAL A 333 -22.50 17.21 -29.61
C VAL A 333 -21.04 16.88 -29.89
N SER A 334 -20.51 17.27 -31.05
CA SER A 334 -19.07 17.18 -31.31
C SER A 334 -18.29 18.09 -30.36
N ALA A 335 -17.21 17.58 -29.76
CA ALA A 335 -16.47 18.25 -28.69
C ALA A 335 -16.03 19.68 -29.02
N HIS A 336 -15.52 19.94 -30.24
CA HIS A 336 -15.03 21.26 -30.66
C HIS A 336 -16.11 22.36 -30.64
N THR A 337 -17.40 21.99 -30.66
CA THR A 337 -18.52 22.95 -30.62
C THR A 337 -18.75 23.54 -29.23
N VAL A 338 -18.28 22.87 -28.17
CA VAL A 338 -18.50 23.25 -26.76
C VAL A 338 -17.20 23.35 -25.95
N ILE A 339 -16.09 22.83 -26.49
CA ILE A 339 -14.74 22.93 -25.94
C ILE A 339 -13.87 23.69 -26.96
N PRO A 340 -13.72 25.02 -26.81
CA PRO A 340 -12.99 25.86 -27.76
C PRO A 340 -11.54 25.43 -28.00
N GLU A 341 -10.89 24.89 -26.96
CA GLU A 341 -9.50 24.42 -26.98
C GLU A 341 -9.26 23.28 -27.99
N LEU A 342 -10.32 22.57 -28.39
CA LEU A 342 -10.27 21.50 -29.39
C LEU A 342 -10.38 21.99 -30.84
N ASN A 343 -10.44 23.30 -31.09
CA ASN A 343 -10.37 23.87 -32.44
C ASN A 343 -8.92 23.90 -32.94
N GLY A 344 -8.37 22.73 -33.27
CA GLY A 344 -7.01 22.54 -33.75
C GLY A 344 -6.53 21.09 -33.60
N LYS A 345 -5.23 20.85 -33.76
CA LYS A 345 -4.59 19.56 -33.43
C LYS A 345 -4.30 19.47 -31.93
N VAL A 346 -5.38 19.38 -31.14
CA VAL A 346 -5.32 19.28 -29.67
C VAL A 346 -6.03 18.01 -29.24
N LEU A 347 -5.41 17.26 -28.33
CA LEU A 347 -6.03 16.12 -27.65
C LEU A 347 -6.14 16.42 -26.16
N LEU A 348 -7.35 16.29 -25.61
CA LEU A 348 -7.48 16.25 -24.16
C LEU A 348 -7.01 14.89 -23.64
N HIS A 349 -6.56 14.80 -22.40
CA HIS A 349 -6.19 13.54 -21.75
C HIS A 349 -6.64 13.49 -20.28
N ALA A 350 -6.72 12.28 -19.72
CA ALA A 350 -7.01 12.10 -18.30
C ALA A 350 -5.83 12.52 -17.40
N GLY A 351 -6.12 12.85 -16.14
CA GLY A 351 -5.12 13.11 -15.11
C GLY A 351 -4.54 14.53 -15.08
N PRO A 352 -3.52 14.77 -14.23
CA PRO A 352 -2.78 16.03 -14.22
C PRO A 352 -1.94 16.19 -15.52
N PRO A 353 -1.43 17.41 -15.81
CA PRO A 353 -0.61 17.68 -17.00
C PRO A 353 0.49 16.64 -17.23
N ILE A 354 0.65 16.22 -18.48
CA ILE A 354 1.66 15.23 -18.89
C ILE A 354 2.13 15.53 -20.31
N GLU A 355 3.41 15.27 -20.56
CA GLU A 355 4.02 15.36 -21.89
C GLU A 355 3.99 13.99 -22.60
N TRP A 356 4.11 14.00 -23.94
CA TRP A 356 4.06 12.78 -24.76
C TRP A 356 5.00 11.67 -24.28
N ASP A 357 6.25 12.00 -23.98
CA ASP A 357 7.30 11.05 -23.59
C ASP A 357 7.00 10.33 -22.26
N ASP A 358 6.12 10.92 -21.46
CA ASP A 358 5.70 10.38 -20.16
C ASP A 358 4.37 9.60 -20.24
N MET A 359 3.64 9.71 -21.36
CA MET A 359 2.37 9.01 -21.55
C MET A 359 2.57 7.49 -21.55
N THR A 360 1.74 6.78 -20.79
CA THR A 360 1.77 5.31 -20.75
C THR A 360 1.15 4.69 -22.00
N GLY A 361 1.48 3.41 -22.27
CA GLY A 361 1.11 2.74 -23.52
C GLY A 361 -0.38 2.84 -23.91
N PRO A 362 -1.35 2.63 -23.00
CA PRO A 362 -2.76 2.86 -23.30
C PRO A 362 -3.04 4.28 -23.81
N MET A 363 -2.49 5.30 -23.15
CA MET A 363 -2.69 6.70 -23.53
C MET A 363 -2.07 7.00 -24.89
N GLN A 364 -0.86 6.49 -25.15
CA GLN A 364 -0.18 6.61 -26.44
C GLN A 364 -1.01 5.97 -27.57
N GLY A 365 -1.50 4.75 -27.37
CA GLY A 365 -2.39 4.07 -28.32
C GLY A 365 -3.67 4.84 -28.58
N SER A 366 -4.28 5.43 -27.54
CA SER A 366 -5.45 6.28 -27.69
C SER A 366 -5.15 7.55 -28.51
N CYS A 367 -3.98 8.16 -28.35
CA CYS A 367 -3.56 9.32 -29.15
C CYS A 367 -3.41 8.97 -30.64
N ILE A 368 -2.80 7.82 -30.94
CA ILE A 368 -2.68 7.30 -32.32
C ILE A 368 -4.07 7.11 -32.92
N GLY A 369 -4.96 6.40 -32.23
CA GLY A 369 -6.31 6.16 -32.71
C GLY A 369 -7.14 7.45 -32.89
N ALA A 370 -6.93 8.46 -32.03
CA ALA A 370 -7.56 9.77 -32.19
C ALA A 370 -7.04 10.50 -33.43
N ALA A 371 -5.73 10.47 -33.70
CA ALA A 371 -5.16 11.08 -34.90
C ALA A 371 -5.68 10.44 -36.20
N LEU A 372 -5.85 9.12 -36.21
CA LEU A 372 -6.46 8.38 -37.32
C LEU A 372 -7.96 8.70 -37.48
N PHE A 373 -8.68 8.81 -36.37
CA PHE A 373 -10.10 9.18 -36.38
C PHE A 373 -10.34 10.60 -36.90
N GLU A 374 -9.49 11.55 -36.51
CA GLU A 374 -9.54 12.95 -36.95
C GLU A 374 -8.97 13.17 -38.36
N GLU A 375 -8.46 12.11 -39.01
CA GLU A 375 -7.86 12.17 -40.34
C GLU A 375 -6.66 13.15 -40.39
N TRP A 376 -5.93 13.24 -39.28
CA TRP A 376 -4.68 14.01 -39.20
C TRP A 376 -3.50 13.25 -39.81
N ALA A 377 -3.59 11.92 -39.82
CA ALA A 377 -2.64 10.98 -40.37
C ALA A 377 -3.39 9.82 -41.06
N ASP A 378 -2.81 9.26 -42.12
CA ASP A 378 -3.41 8.13 -42.85
C ASP A 378 -2.92 6.78 -42.30
N THR A 379 -1.75 6.76 -41.65
CA THR A 379 -1.16 5.54 -41.07
C THR A 379 -0.68 5.75 -39.63
N GLU A 380 -0.48 4.63 -38.93
CA GLU A 380 0.11 4.62 -37.58
C GLU A 380 1.48 5.30 -37.55
N GLU A 381 2.34 5.04 -38.54
CA GLU A 381 3.67 5.64 -38.60
C GLU A 381 3.64 7.15 -38.80
N GLU A 382 2.65 7.66 -39.54
CA GLU A 382 2.44 9.10 -39.69
C GLU A 382 1.92 9.73 -38.40
N ALA A 383 0.93 9.11 -37.75
CA ALA A 383 0.40 9.56 -36.47
C ALA A 383 1.49 9.61 -35.39
N MET A 384 2.32 8.57 -35.31
CA MET A 384 3.43 8.45 -34.37
C MET A 384 4.45 9.57 -34.57
N LYS A 385 4.86 9.84 -35.83
CA LYS A 385 5.78 10.96 -36.14
C LYS A 385 5.21 12.31 -35.74
N MET A 386 3.91 12.53 -35.96
CA MET A 386 3.27 13.79 -35.56
C MET A 386 3.28 14.00 -34.04
N LEU A 387 3.05 12.94 -33.28
CA LEU A 387 3.10 12.95 -31.81
C LEU A 387 4.54 13.21 -31.32
N GLU A 388 5.53 12.51 -31.86
CA GLU A 388 6.96 12.69 -31.56
C GLU A 388 7.50 14.09 -31.92
N ASN A 389 7.01 14.67 -33.00
CA ASN A 389 7.43 16.01 -33.45
C ASN A 389 6.72 17.15 -32.71
N GLY A 390 5.78 16.86 -31.80
CA GLY A 390 5.02 17.87 -31.08
C GLY A 390 4.02 18.63 -31.96
N GLU A 391 3.53 18.03 -33.04
CA GLU A 391 2.52 18.64 -33.93
C GLU A 391 1.10 18.61 -33.33
N ILE A 392 0.90 17.79 -32.30
CA ILE A 392 -0.35 17.65 -31.54
C ILE A 392 -0.08 18.14 -30.11
N SER A 393 -0.91 19.07 -29.64
CA SER A 393 -0.83 19.59 -28.26
C SER A 393 -1.72 18.79 -27.32
N PHE A 394 -1.33 18.71 -26.05
CA PHE A 394 -2.05 17.97 -25.01
C PHE A 394 -2.58 18.89 -23.92
N MET A 395 -3.76 18.58 -23.39
CA MET A 395 -4.36 19.31 -22.27
C MET A 395 -5.15 18.38 -21.35
N PRO A 396 -5.07 18.51 -20.02
CA PRO A 396 -5.95 17.76 -19.13
C PRO A 396 -7.44 18.03 -19.42
N CYS A 397 -8.25 16.98 -19.49
CA CYS A 397 -9.71 17.10 -19.57
C CYS A 397 -10.25 18.05 -18.48
N HIS A 398 -9.72 17.94 -17.26
CA HIS A 398 -10.10 18.75 -16.12
C HIS A 398 -9.85 20.26 -16.25
N HIS A 399 -9.03 20.70 -17.22
CA HIS A 399 -8.80 22.11 -17.56
C HIS A 399 -9.80 22.64 -18.60
N ALA A 400 -10.51 21.75 -19.29
CA ALA A 400 -11.50 22.06 -20.33
C ALA A 400 -12.94 21.70 -19.91
N ASN A 401 -13.23 21.71 -18.61
CA ASN A 401 -14.51 21.27 -18.01
C ASN A 401 -14.93 19.85 -18.41
N ALA A 402 -13.97 19.02 -18.84
CA ALA A 402 -14.21 17.66 -19.29
C ALA A 402 -13.65 16.64 -18.30
N VAL A 403 -14.02 15.38 -18.54
CA VAL A 403 -13.43 14.18 -17.95
C VAL A 403 -13.40 13.07 -19.01
N GLY A 404 -12.36 12.24 -18.98
CA GLY A 404 -12.18 11.13 -19.89
C GLY A 404 -11.89 9.80 -19.17
N PRO A 405 -12.55 8.69 -19.53
CA PRO A 405 -12.26 7.39 -18.94
C PRO A 405 -10.90 6.86 -19.42
N MET A 406 -10.18 6.15 -18.54
CA MET A 406 -8.91 5.48 -18.86
C MET A 406 -7.89 6.46 -19.49
N GLY A 407 -7.39 6.25 -20.72
CA GLY A 407 -6.50 7.23 -21.36
C GLY A 407 -7.09 8.64 -21.47
N GLY A 408 -8.43 8.74 -21.46
CA GLY A 408 -9.17 9.99 -21.44
C GLY A 408 -9.05 10.83 -22.71
N ILE A 409 -8.49 10.24 -23.77
CA ILE A 409 -8.25 10.97 -25.01
C ILE A 409 -9.56 11.43 -25.63
N THR A 410 -9.66 12.75 -25.83
CA THR A 410 -10.81 13.41 -26.45
C THR A 410 -10.31 14.35 -27.54
N SER A 411 -10.82 14.16 -28.76
CA SER A 411 -10.53 15.00 -29.92
C SER A 411 -11.77 15.76 -30.40
N GLY A 412 -11.58 16.75 -31.28
CA GLY A 412 -12.61 17.72 -31.64
C GLY A 412 -13.90 17.13 -32.25
N ASN A 413 -13.81 16.07 -33.05
CA ASN A 413 -14.97 15.46 -33.70
C ASN A 413 -15.60 14.32 -32.88
N MET A 414 -15.02 13.93 -31.75
CA MET A 414 -15.65 12.95 -30.86
C MET A 414 -16.92 13.55 -30.23
N PRO A 415 -18.04 12.81 -30.19
CA PRO A 415 -19.23 13.29 -29.51
C PRO A 415 -19.06 13.24 -27.99
N VAL A 416 -19.43 14.34 -27.34
CA VAL A 416 -19.43 14.50 -25.89
C VAL A 416 -20.85 14.73 -25.38
N LEU A 417 -21.13 14.15 -24.23
CA LEU A 417 -22.32 14.39 -23.41
C LEU A 417 -22.21 15.79 -22.78
N ILE A 418 -23.30 16.55 -22.78
CA ILE A 418 -23.38 17.84 -22.05
C ILE A 418 -24.19 17.66 -20.79
N VAL A 419 -23.55 17.78 -19.63
CA VAL A 419 -24.23 17.78 -18.34
C VAL A 419 -24.20 19.17 -17.74
N GLU A 420 -25.37 19.76 -17.48
CA GLU A 420 -25.50 21.00 -16.72
C GLU A 420 -25.77 20.69 -15.25
N ASN A 421 -25.02 21.29 -14.35
CA ASN A 421 -25.40 21.36 -12.95
C ASN A 421 -26.24 22.62 -12.71
N ARG A 422 -27.57 22.49 -12.68
CA ARG A 422 -28.51 23.62 -12.57
C ARG A 422 -28.36 24.42 -11.28
N GLU A 423 -27.78 23.85 -10.24
CA GLU A 423 -27.49 24.54 -8.97
C GLU A 423 -26.50 25.70 -9.15
N THR A 424 -25.56 25.56 -10.09
CA THR A 424 -24.49 26.54 -10.34
C THR A 424 -24.44 27.03 -11.79
N GLY A 425 -25.23 26.43 -12.69
CA GLY A 425 -25.29 26.76 -14.12
C GLY A 425 -24.02 26.39 -14.90
N ASN A 426 -23.11 25.59 -14.33
CA ASN A 426 -21.90 25.13 -15.02
C ASN A 426 -22.18 23.86 -15.83
N HIS A 427 -21.40 23.69 -16.90
CA HIS A 427 -21.43 22.51 -17.74
C HIS A 427 -20.20 21.63 -17.53
N ALA A 428 -20.37 20.33 -17.75
CA ALA A 428 -19.30 19.36 -17.84
C ALA A 428 -19.48 18.43 -19.02
N TYR A 429 -18.36 17.91 -19.52
CA TYR A 429 -18.32 17.10 -20.73
C TYR A 429 -17.62 15.76 -20.50
N CYS A 430 -18.09 14.73 -21.19
CA CYS A 430 -17.41 13.44 -21.29
C CYS A 430 -17.75 12.81 -22.63
N THR A 431 -16.79 12.12 -23.27
CA THR A 431 -17.08 11.30 -24.46
C THR A 431 -18.12 10.24 -24.15
N MET A 432 -18.81 9.71 -25.16
CA MET A 432 -19.70 8.56 -24.96
C MET A 432 -18.92 7.26 -24.74
N ASN A 433 -19.53 6.29 -24.03
CA ASN A 433 -18.92 4.98 -23.88
C ASN A 433 -18.90 4.23 -25.22
N GLU A 434 -17.76 3.68 -25.60
CA GLU A 434 -17.51 3.00 -26.88
C GLU A 434 -18.03 1.55 -26.97
N GLY A 435 -18.65 1.05 -25.90
CA GLY A 435 -19.14 -0.33 -25.82
C GLY A 435 -18.12 -1.28 -25.18
N ILE A 436 -18.26 -2.55 -25.55
CA ILE A 436 -17.42 -3.67 -25.10
C ILE A 436 -16.37 -4.06 -26.15
N GLY A 437 -15.35 -4.80 -25.72
CA GLY A 437 -14.27 -5.28 -26.59
C GLY A 437 -13.11 -4.28 -26.73
N ALA A 438 -12.42 -4.33 -27.87
CA ALA A 438 -11.36 -3.38 -28.19
C ALA A 438 -11.94 -1.98 -28.37
N VAL A 439 -11.46 -1.02 -27.58
CA VAL A 439 -11.95 0.36 -27.55
C VAL A 439 -10.80 1.34 -27.31
N LEU A 440 -10.95 2.57 -27.81
CA LEU A 440 -9.94 3.61 -27.77
C LEU A 440 -9.55 3.99 -26.36
N ARG A 441 -10.49 4.06 -25.41
CA ARG A 441 -10.17 4.44 -24.02
C ARG A 441 -9.11 3.54 -23.36
N PHE A 442 -9.00 2.28 -23.76
CA PHE A 442 -7.96 1.35 -23.28
C PHE A 442 -6.72 1.27 -24.19
N GLY A 443 -6.63 2.17 -25.18
CA GLY A 443 -5.51 2.28 -26.10
C GLY A 443 -5.59 1.41 -27.35
N ALA A 444 -6.74 0.79 -27.65
CA ALA A 444 -6.90 0.06 -28.91
C ALA A 444 -7.25 1.00 -30.07
N TYR A 445 -6.67 0.81 -31.25
CA TYR A 445 -6.82 1.73 -32.39
C TYR A 445 -6.92 1.00 -33.75
N SER A 446 -7.40 -0.24 -33.77
CA SER A 446 -7.62 -0.97 -35.02
C SER A 446 -8.67 -0.29 -35.92
N GLU A 447 -8.75 -0.70 -37.18
CA GLU A 447 -9.76 -0.21 -38.12
C GLU A 447 -11.20 -0.38 -37.59
N GLU A 448 -11.46 -1.45 -36.84
CA GLU A 448 -12.75 -1.66 -36.16
C GLU A 448 -13.06 -0.55 -35.16
N VAL A 449 -12.06 -0.14 -34.34
CA VAL A 449 -12.20 0.92 -33.35
C VAL A 449 -12.49 2.24 -34.04
N VAL A 450 -11.69 2.62 -35.04
CA VAL A 450 -11.86 3.88 -35.77
C VAL A 450 -13.21 3.92 -36.51
N THR A 451 -13.62 2.80 -37.11
CA THR A 451 -14.95 2.67 -37.74
C THR A 451 -16.08 2.86 -36.74
N ARG A 452 -15.95 2.29 -35.53
CA ARG A 452 -16.92 2.47 -34.45
C ARG A 452 -16.98 3.92 -33.99
N LEU A 453 -15.84 4.60 -33.83
CA LEU A 453 -15.80 6.02 -33.47
C LEU A 453 -16.50 6.90 -34.52
N ARG A 454 -16.28 6.61 -35.82
CA ARG A 454 -17.01 7.28 -36.92
C ARG A 454 -18.51 7.02 -36.86
N TRP A 455 -18.94 5.77 -36.63
CA TRP A 455 -20.35 5.45 -36.41
C TRP A 455 -20.93 6.17 -35.18
N MET A 456 -20.16 6.29 -34.09
CA MET A 456 -20.59 7.02 -32.91
C MET A 456 -20.77 8.52 -33.21
N ARG A 457 -19.87 9.11 -34.02
CA ARG A 457 -19.97 10.49 -34.52
C ARG A 457 -21.17 10.71 -35.42
N ASP A 458 -21.41 9.79 -36.35
CA ASP A 458 -22.36 10.01 -37.44
C ASP A 458 -23.77 9.50 -37.13
N VAL A 459 -23.91 8.52 -36.24
CA VAL A 459 -25.19 7.85 -35.95
C VAL A 459 -25.56 7.91 -34.47
N LEU A 460 -24.73 7.38 -33.56
CA LEU A 460 -25.09 7.28 -32.13
C LEU A 460 -25.31 8.67 -31.50
N GLY A 461 -24.31 9.55 -31.61
CA GLY A 461 -24.34 10.89 -31.04
C GLY A 461 -25.51 11.72 -31.56
N PRO A 462 -25.69 11.86 -32.89
CA PRO A 462 -26.82 12.59 -33.47
C PRO A 462 -28.18 12.00 -33.09
N THR A 463 -28.31 10.67 -32.98
CA THR A 463 -29.56 10.02 -32.54
C THR A 463 -29.89 10.35 -31.09
N LEU A 464 -28.90 10.26 -30.19
CA LEU A 464 -29.07 10.61 -28.78
C LEU A 464 -29.35 12.11 -28.61
N SER A 465 -28.65 12.99 -29.34
CA SER A 465 -28.92 14.43 -29.37
C SER A 465 -30.38 14.73 -29.73
N LYS A 466 -30.87 14.14 -30.84
CA LYS A 466 -32.26 14.30 -31.26
C LYS A 466 -33.23 13.81 -30.20
N ALA A 467 -32.97 12.65 -29.59
CA ALA A 467 -33.83 12.09 -28.54
C ALA A 467 -33.87 12.99 -27.31
N ILE A 468 -32.72 13.39 -26.76
CA ILE A 468 -32.64 14.20 -25.53
C ILE A 468 -33.27 15.57 -25.74
N LYS A 469 -33.10 16.20 -26.91
CA LYS A 469 -33.72 17.49 -27.26
C LYS A 469 -35.24 17.46 -27.33
N THR A 470 -35.88 16.29 -27.38
CA THR A 470 -37.35 16.20 -27.27
C THR A 470 -37.85 16.25 -25.82
N MET A 471 -36.95 16.14 -24.84
CA MET A 471 -37.26 16.26 -23.42
C MET A 471 -37.18 17.75 -23.04
N ASP A 472 -38.28 18.35 -22.59
CA ASP A 472 -38.37 19.80 -22.28
C ASP A 472 -37.27 20.30 -21.33
N ASP A 473 -36.81 19.44 -20.41
CA ASP A 473 -35.82 19.75 -19.37
C ASP A 473 -34.51 18.96 -19.51
N GLY A 474 -34.35 18.15 -20.57
CA GLY A 474 -33.34 17.11 -20.61
C GLY A 474 -33.57 16.01 -19.55
N LEU A 475 -32.55 15.20 -19.28
CA LEU A 475 -32.67 14.03 -18.40
C LEU A 475 -32.09 14.30 -17.01
N ASN A 476 -32.93 14.25 -15.97
CA ASN A 476 -32.51 14.42 -14.58
C ASN A 476 -31.69 13.21 -14.10
N LEU A 477 -30.38 13.41 -13.90
CA LEU A 477 -29.46 12.32 -13.60
C LEU A 477 -29.54 11.87 -12.14
N ASN A 478 -29.88 12.76 -11.20
CA ASN A 478 -30.09 12.38 -9.80
C ASN A 478 -31.20 11.31 -9.66
N VAL A 479 -32.26 11.40 -10.46
CA VAL A 479 -33.36 10.41 -10.43
C VAL A 479 -32.90 9.03 -10.90
N ILE A 480 -32.01 8.97 -11.89
CA ILE A 480 -31.46 7.71 -12.39
C ILE A 480 -30.51 7.12 -11.36
N ILE A 481 -29.58 7.93 -10.84
CA ILE A 481 -28.58 7.52 -9.85
C ILE A 481 -29.26 6.99 -8.58
N ALA A 482 -30.25 7.71 -8.03
CA ALA A 482 -30.95 7.29 -6.83
C ALA A 482 -31.69 5.94 -6.98
N ARG A 483 -32.16 5.60 -8.19
CA ARG A 483 -32.78 4.29 -8.48
C ARG A 483 -31.73 3.21 -8.68
N ALA A 484 -30.69 3.50 -9.46
CA ALA A 484 -29.66 2.54 -9.82
C ALA A 484 -28.82 2.10 -8.62
N ILE A 485 -28.52 3.00 -7.68
CA ILE A 485 -27.77 2.66 -6.47
C ILE A 485 -28.54 1.65 -5.60
N ALA A 486 -29.88 1.77 -5.54
CA ALA A 486 -30.75 0.81 -4.88
C ALA A 486 -30.90 -0.52 -5.64
N MET A 487 -30.48 -0.56 -6.90
CA MET A 487 -30.40 -1.76 -7.75
C MET A 487 -28.96 -2.33 -7.82
N GLY A 488 -28.10 -1.86 -6.92
CA GLY A 488 -26.79 -2.40 -6.65
C GLY A 488 -25.64 -1.79 -7.46
N ASP A 489 -25.86 -0.68 -8.16
CA ASP A 489 -24.77 -0.01 -8.89
C ASP A 489 -23.92 0.84 -7.92
N GLU A 490 -22.61 0.86 -8.16
CA GLU A 490 -21.69 1.81 -7.52
C GLU A 490 -21.13 2.84 -8.52
N PHE A 491 -21.49 2.73 -9.81
CA PHE A 491 -21.26 3.71 -10.86
C PHE A 491 -19.83 3.91 -11.37
N HIS A 492 -18.87 3.09 -10.94
CA HIS A 492 -17.52 3.08 -11.52
C HIS A 492 -17.25 1.77 -12.27
N GLN A 493 -17.34 0.63 -11.57
CA GLN A 493 -17.19 -0.71 -12.14
C GLN A 493 -18.50 -1.43 -12.42
N ARG A 494 -19.62 -1.05 -11.80
CA ARG A 494 -20.94 -1.59 -12.07
C ARG A 494 -21.93 -0.47 -12.34
N ASN A 495 -22.32 -0.39 -13.61
CA ASN A 495 -23.25 0.60 -14.17
C ASN A 495 -24.49 -0.05 -14.84
N HIS A 496 -24.77 -1.31 -14.50
CA HIS A 496 -25.75 -2.13 -15.23
C HIS A 496 -27.17 -1.58 -15.07
N ALA A 497 -27.56 -1.27 -13.83
CA ALA A 497 -28.89 -0.76 -13.55
C ALA A 497 -29.08 0.64 -14.15
N ALA A 498 -28.08 1.51 -14.03
CA ALA A 498 -28.13 2.86 -14.57
C ALA A 498 -28.16 2.87 -16.10
N SER A 499 -27.38 2.01 -16.77
CA SER A 499 -27.40 1.86 -18.23
C SER A 499 -28.75 1.31 -18.72
N LEU A 500 -29.34 0.36 -17.99
CA LEU A 500 -30.69 -0.16 -18.29
C LEU A 500 -31.78 0.89 -18.08
N ILE A 501 -31.72 1.68 -17.00
CA ILE A 501 -32.66 2.77 -16.75
C ILE A 501 -32.52 3.83 -17.84
N PHE A 502 -31.29 4.20 -18.21
CA PHE A 502 -31.04 5.14 -19.31
C PHE A 502 -31.68 4.64 -20.62
N LEU A 503 -31.42 3.38 -20.99
CA LEU A 503 -32.04 2.74 -22.15
C LEU A 503 -33.57 2.82 -22.08
N LYS A 504 -34.17 2.49 -20.93
CA LYS A 504 -35.62 2.57 -20.71
C LYS A 504 -36.17 3.98 -20.95
N GLU A 505 -35.46 5.03 -20.54
CA GLU A 505 -35.90 6.42 -20.75
C GLU A 505 -35.78 6.87 -22.21
N VAL A 506 -34.70 6.50 -22.91
CA VAL A 506 -34.47 6.96 -24.31
C VAL A 506 -35.14 6.09 -25.37
N ALA A 507 -35.40 4.81 -25.11
CA ALA A 507 -35.90 3.86 -26.10
C ALA A 507 -37.25 4.23 -26.75
N PRO A 508 -38.29 4.62 -26.00
CA PRO A 508 -39.57 5.01 -26.59
C PRO A 508 -39.41 6.27 -27.46
N ILE A 509 -38.53 7.18 -27.05
CA ILE A 509 -38.27 8.44 -27.74
C ILE A 509 -37.56 8.18 -29.07
N ILE A 510 -36.47 7.40 -29.05
CA ILE A 510 -35.73 7.02 -30.26
C ILE A 510 -36.67 6.33 -31.27
N THR A 511 -37.56 5.46 -30.78
CA THR A 511 -38.55 4.78 -31.63
C THR A 511 -39.49 5.79 -32.30
N ALA A 512 -39.93 6.82 -31.57
CA ALA A 512 -40.84 7.85 -32.03
C ALA A 512 -40.18 8.93 -32.91
N LEU A 513 -38.85 9.05 -32.96
CA LEU A 513 -38.17 10.06 -33.77
C LEU A 513 -38.54 9.95 -35.26
N GLU A 514 -38.97 11.06 -35.86
CA GLU A 514 -39.18 11.16 -37.30
C GLU A 514 -37.85 11.43 -38.02
N ASN A 515 -37.74 11.06 -39.30
CA ASN A 515 -36.56 11.31 -40.15
C ASN A 515 -35.24 10.66 -39.64
N LEU A 516 -35.35 9.44 -39.10
CA LEU A 516 -34.24 8.55 -38.81
C LEU A 516 -34.57 7.15 -39.35
N GLU A 517 -33.63 6.48 -40.01
CA GLU A 517 -33.91 5.17 -40.61
C GLU A 517 -34.19 4.12 -39.54
N SER A 518 -35.10 3.18 -39.83
CA SER A 518 -35.42 2.09 -38.89
C SER A 518 -34.18 1.27 -38.48
N ARG A 519 -33.22 1.13 -39.40
CA ARG A 519 -31.94 0.45 -39.15
C ARG A 519 -31.06 1.21 -38.17
N GLU A 520 -30.96 2.54 -38.28
CA GLU A 520 -30.17 3.37 -37.36
C GLU A 520 -30.76 3.30 -35.94
N LYS A 521 -32.10 3.41 -35.82
CA LYS A 521 -32.82 3.23 -34.56
C LYS A 521 -32.49 1.89 -33.92
N GLU A 522 -32.59 0.81 -34.69
CA GLU A 522 -32.26 -0.54 -34.22
C GLU A 522 -30.81 -0.67 -33.77
N GLN A 523 -29.86 -0.14 -34.55
CA GLN A 523 -28.43 -0.19 -34.22
C GLN A 523 -28.11 0.54 -32.92
N VAL A 524 -28.66 1.74 -32.72
CA VAL A 524 -28.48 2.51 -31.48
C VAL A 524 -29.10 1.80 -30.29
N MET A 525 -30.33 1.31 -30.44
CA MET A 525 -31.03 0.54 -29.41
C MET A 525 -30.26 -0.72 -29.01
N LYS A 526 -29.73 -1.45 -30.00
CA LYS A 526 -28.92 -2.65 -29.78
C LYS A 526 -27.60 -2.30 -29.07
N PHE A 527 -26.91 -1.26 -29.50
CA PHE A 527 -25.66 -0.82 -28.88
C PHE A 527 -25.84 -0.48 -27.39
N LEU A 528 -26.89 0.28 -27.07
CA LEU A 528 -27.21 0.63 -25.68
C LEU A 528 -27.60 -0.60 -24.84
N ALA A 529 -28.34 -1.54 -25.43
CA ALA A 529 -28.73 -2.78 -24.75
C ALA A 529 -27.55 -3.74 -24.50
N ASP A 530 -26.57 -3.77 -25.40
CA ASP A 530 -25.38 -4.63 -25.28
C ASP A 530 -24.29 -4.00 -24.39
N THR A 531 -24.41 -2.71 -24.02
CA THR A 531 -23.39 -1.95 -23.29
C THR A 531 -23.79 -1.66 -21.84
N ASP A 532 -23.49 -2.60 -20.94
CA ASP A 532 -23.77 -2.48 -19.50
C ASP A 532 -22.99 -1.35 -18.78
N GLN A 533 -22.01 -0.75 -19.45
CA GLN A 533 -21.17 0.34 -18.94
C GLN A 533 -21.48 1.72 -19.53
N PHE A 534 -22.55 1.86 -20.33
CA PHE A 534 -22.81 3.11 -21.04
C PHE A 534 -22.95 4.31 -20.09
N PHE A 535 -23.57 4.09 -18.93
CA PHE A 535 -23.80 5.13 -17.94
C PHE A 535 -22.54 5.61 -17.22
N LEU A 536 -21.41 4.90 -17.26
CA LEU A 536 -20.17 5.33 -16.62
C LEU A 536 -19.76 6.74 -17.06
N ASN A 537 -19.80 7.01 -18.36
CA ASN A 537 -19.41 8.29 -18.93
C ASN A 537 -20.39 9.42 -18.55
N ILE A 538 -21.69 9.09 -18.44
CA ILE A 538 -22.72 10.02 -17.92
C ILE A 538 -22.46 10.32 -16.44
N MET A 539 -22.11 9.30 -15.65
CA MET A 539 -21.75 9.45 -14.24
C MET A 539 -20.49 10.31 -14.08
N MET A 540 -19.48 10.13 -14.93
CA MET A 540 -18.26 10.94 -14.89
C MET A 540 -18.55 12.41 -15.18
N ALA A 541 -19.32 12.71 -16.25
CA ALA A 541 -19.76 14.09 -16.54
C ALA A 541 -20.60 14.67 -15.39
N THR A 542 -21.46 13.85 -14.76
CA THR A 542 -22.21 14.24 -13.56
C THR A 542 -21.29 14.60 -12.41
N GLY A 543 -20.31 13.75 -12.10
CA GLY A 543 -19.34 13.98 -11.04
C GLY A 543 -18.55 15.26 -11.28
N LYS A 544 -18.09 15.48 -12.52
CA LYS A 544 -17.38 16.70 -12.93
C LYS A 544 -18.26 17.94 -12.77
N ALA A 545 -19.53 17.91 -13.20
CA ALA A 545 -20.44 19.05 -13.08
C ALA A 545 -20.70 19.43 -11.62
N ILE A 546 -20.89 18.45 -10.74
CA ILE A 546 -21.08 18.65 -9.29
C ILE A 546 -19.79 19.20 -8.67
N VAL A 547 -18.66 18.58 -8.94
CA VAL A 547 -17.33 19.00 -8.47
C VAL A 547 -17.01 20.44 -8.86
N ASP A 548 -17.24 20.80 -10.12
CA ASP A 548 -16.94 22.13 -10.63
C ASP A 548 -17.87 23.19 -10.05
N GLY A 549 -19.08 22.83 -9.64
CA GLY A 549 -19.94 23.67 -8.82
C GLY A 549 -19.41 23.81 -7.39
N ALA A 550 -19.04 22.69 -6.75
CA ALA A 550 -18.55 22.66 -5.37
C ALA A 550 -17.26 23.47 -5.16
N ARG A 551 -16.31 23.39 -6.10
CA ARG A 551 -15.03 24.11 -5.99
C ARG A 551 -15.15 25.63 -6.13
N GLN A 552 -16.30 26.17 -6.56
CA GLN A 552 -16.54 27.61 -6.59
C GLN A 552 -16.59 28.22 -5.18
N VAL A 553 -16.79 27.40 -4.14
CA VAL A 553 -16.80 27.83 -2.74
C VAL A 553 -15.41 28.34 -2.30
N LYS A 554 -14.31 27.75 -2.81
CA LYS A 554 -12.93 28.23 -2.59
C LYS A 554 -12.48 28.31 -1.12
N GLU A 555 -13.04 27.45 -0.28
CA GLU A 555 -12.75 27.38 1.15
C GLU A 555 -12.49 25.94 1.59
N GLY A 556 -11.97 25.77 2.81
CA GLY A 556 -11.85 24.47 3.45
C GLY A 556 -10.77 23.56 2.85
N SER A 557 -10.77 22.32 3.32
CA SER A 557 -9.78 21.28 3.07
C SER A 557 -10.35 20.09 2.27
N ILE A 558 -11.53 20.27 1.67
CA ILE A 558 -12.21 19.23 0.88
C ILE A 558 -11.56 19.05 -0.49
N VAL A 559 -11.26 17.80 -0.82
CA VAL A 559 -10.80 17.39 -2.14
C VAL A 559 -11.95 17.52 -3.14
N THR A 560 -11.70 18.24 -4.22
CA THR A 560 -12.66 18.45 -5.30
C THR A 560 -12.29 17.68 -6.55
N THR A 561 -11.11 17.08 -6.67
CA THR A 561 -10.79 16.25 -7.83
C THR A 561 -9.82 15.16 -7.43
N LEU A 562 -10.10 13.93 -7.87
CA LEU A 562 -9.17 12.82 -7.93
C LEU A 562 -9.04 12.41 -9.40
N SER A 563 -7.82 12.34 -9.93
CA SER A 563 -7.59 11.86 -11.29
C SER A 563 -6.16 11.35 -11.49
N ARG A 564 -5.92 10.57 -12.54
CA ARG A 564 -4.62 9.95 -12.83
C ARG A 564 -4.37 9.73 -14.32
N ASN A 565 -3.11 9.72 -14.73
CA ASN A 565 -2.69 9.62 -16.14
C ASN A 565 -1.79 8.39 -16.44
N GLY A 566 -1.68 7.43 -15.52
CA GLY A 566 -0.78 6.27 -15.65
C GLY A 566 0.65 6.51 -15.15
N LYS A 567 1.04 7.77 -14.91
CA LYS A 567 2.31 8.17 -14.30
C LYS A 567 2.08 8.82 -12.94
N ASP A 568 1.23 9.84 -12.92
CA ASP A 568 0.92 10.66 -11.75
C ASP A 568 -0.56 10.57 -11.40
N PHE A 569 -0.80 10.44 -10.10
CA PHE A 569 -2.10 10.66 -9.47
C PHE A 569 -2.14 12.10 -8.96
N GLY A 570 -3.17 12.84 -9.33
CA GLY A 570 -3.36 14.24 -8.98
C GLY A 570 -4.62 14.46 -8.16
N ILE A 571 -4.52 15.36 -7.18
CA ILE A 571 -5.69 15.90 -6.48
C ILE A 571 -5.77 17.42 -6.59
N ARG A 572 -6.99 17.95 -6.46
CA ARG A 572 -7.27 19.38 -6.26
C ARG A 572 -8.11 19.57 -5.02
N VAL A 573 -7.89 20.67 -4.30
CA VAL A 573 -8.58 21.02 -3.06
C VAL A 573 -9.34 22.31 -3.25
N SER A 574 -10.55 22.41 -2.69
CA SER A 574 -11.47 23.55 -2.84
C SER A 574 -10.78 24.91 -2.66
N SER A 575 -10.06 25.12 -1.56
CA SER A 575 -9.37 26.38 -1.25
C SER A 575 -8.10 26.66 -2.06
N LEU A 576 -7.56 25.68 -2.78
CA LEU A 576 -6.27 25.78 -3.47
C LEU A 576 -6.43 25.94 -5.00
N GLY A 577 -7.65 26.22 -5.46
CA GLY A 577 -7.90 26.56 -6.87
C GLY A 577 -7.55 25.42 -7.83
N ASP A 578 -6.83 25.75 -8.90
CA ASP A 578 -6.46 24.82 -9.98
C ASP A 578 -5.09 24.13 -9.79
N GLU A 579 -4.42 24.37 -8.66
CA GLU A 579 -3.15 23.72 -8.36
C GLU A 579 -3.32 22.20 -8.22
N TRP A 580 -2.47 21.45 -8.92
CA TRP A 580 -2.42 19.99 -8.85
C TRP A 580 -1.38 19.56 -7.81
N PHE A 581 -1.81 18.72 -6.86
CA PHE A 581 -0.91 18.03 -5.96
C PHE A 581 -0.75 16.60 -6.45
N THR A 582 0.45 16.23 -6.90
CA THR A 582 0.70 14.94 -7.56
C THR A 582 1.59 14.00 -6.75
N ALA A 583 1.41 12.70 -6.95
CA ALA A 583 2.32 11.65 -6.52
C ALA A 583 2.28 10.50 -7.54
N PRO A 584 3.33 9.66 -7.63
CA PRO A 584 3.34 8.52 -8.54
C PRO A 584 2.12 7.63 -8.33
N VAL A 585 1.50 7.17 -9.42
CA VAL A 585 0.36 6.25 -9.34
C VAL A 585 0.76 4.91 -8.71
N ASN A 586 -0.21 4.29 -8.07
CA ASN A 586 -0.10 2.88 -7.65
C ASN A 586 -0.58 1.95 -8.76
N SER A 587 -0.15 0.69 -8.73
CA SER A 587 -0.66 -0.34 -9.63
C SER A 587 -1.96 -0.95 -9.11
N PRO A 588 -3.00 -1.11 -9.95
CA PRO A 588 -4.23 -1.79 -9.55
C PRO A 588 -3.98 -3.24 -9.17
N LYS A 589 -4.71 -3.72 -8.15
CA LYS A 589 -4.75 -5.12 -7.73
C LYS A 589 -6.14 -5.69 -7.99
N GLY A 590 -6.24 -6.82 -8.67
CA GLY A 590 -7.53 -7.40 -9.00
C GLY A 590 -7.45 -8.66 -9.83
N LEU A 591 -8.54 -8.96 -10.54
CA LEU A 591 -8.64 -10.11 -11.42
C LEU A 591 -8.19 -9.75 -12.84
N TYR A 592 -7.35 -10.62 -13.38
CA TYR A 592 -6.90 -10.56 -14.77
C TYR A 592 -7.67 -11.56 -15.62
N PHE A 593 -7.95 -11.18 -16.87
CA PHE A 593 -8.58 -12.07 -17.83
C PHE A 593 -7.64 -13.22 -18.20
N THR A 594 -8.21 -14.34 -18.65
CA THR A 594 -7.46 -15.53 -19.04
C THR A 594 -6.34 -15.17 -20.02
N GLY A 595 -5.10 -15.51 -19.67
CA GLY A 595 -3.91 -15.24 -20.48
C GLY A 595 -3.13 -13.99 -20.07
N TYR A 596 -3.62 -13.21 -19.11
CA TYR A 596 -2.91 -12.05 -18.55
C TYR A 596 -2.63 -12.21 -17.06
N SER A 597 -1.68 -11.41 -16.59
CA SER A 597 -1.20 -11.36 -15.21
C SER A 597 -0.94 -9.93 -14.76
N GLU A 598 -0.55 -9.75 -13.50
CA GLU A 598 -0.20 -8.43 -12.96
C GLU A 598 0.91 -7.73 -13.75
N GLU A 599 1.87 -8.50 -14.29
CA GLU A 599 2.99 -7.97 -15.07
C GLU A 599 2.56 -7.30 -16.38
N ASP A 600 1.38 -7.62 -16.88
CA ASP A 600 0.84 -7.10 -18.15
C ASP A 600 0.06 -5.79 -17.94
N GLY A 601 -0.34 -5.50 -16.70
CA GLY A 601 -1.16 -4.35 -16.35
C GLY A 601 -0.41 -3.02 -16.42
N ASN A 602 -1.09 -2.00 -16.92
CA ASN A 602 -0.67 -0.62 -16.81
C ASN A 602 -0.93 -0.09 -15.38
N PRO A 603 -0.12 0.84 -14.87
CA PRO A 603 -0.46 1.59 -13.66
C PRO A 603 -1.78 2.37 -13.80
N ASP A 604 -2.35 2.81 -12.67
CA ASP A 604 -3.71 3.38 -12.64
C ASP A 604 -3.86 4.65 -13.49
N ILE A 605 -4.97 4.75 -14.24
CA ILE A 605 -5.18 5.74 -15.30
C ILE A 605 -6.67 6.10 -15.46
N GLY A 606 -6.98 7.37 -15.70
CA GLY A 606 -8.33 7.89 -15.98
C GLY A 606 -8.77 9.06 -15.12
N ASP A 607 -9.80 9.78 -15.58
CA ASP A 607 -10.55 10.74 -14.74
C ASP A 607 -11.71 10.08 -14.01
N SER A 608 -11.92 8.78 -14.16
CA SER A 608 -13.05 8.06 -13.57
C SER A 608 -13.07 8.06 -12.03
N ALA A 609 -11.93 8.38 -11.39
CA ALA A 609 -11.82 8.68 -9.96
C ALA A 609 -12.66 9.90 -9.51
N ILE A 610 -13.20 10.67 -10.46
CA ILE A 610 -14.23 11.68 -10.20
C ILE A 610 -15.49 11.09 -9.58
N THR A 611 -15.78 9.80 -9.82
CA THR A 611 -16.92 9.09 -9.22
C THR A 611 -16.70 8.87 -7.71
N GLU A 612 -15.49 8.48 -7.29
CA GLU A 612 -15.08 8.43 -5.89
C GLU A 612 -15.04 9.83 -5.25
N THR A 613 -14.68 10.86 -6.02
CA THR A 613 -14.67 12.25 -5.51
C THR A 613 -16.06 12.68 -5.03
N ILE A 614 -17.13 12.25 -5.70
CA ILE A 614 -18.52 12.49 -5.29
C ILE A 614 -19.12 11.37 -4.44
N GLY A 615 -18.30 10.43 -3.97
CA GLY A 615 -18.70 9.46 -2.96
C GLY A 615 -19.20 8.11 -3.44
N VAL A 616 -19.32 7.91 -4.75
CA VAL A 616 -19.69 6.59 -5.29
C VAL A 616 -18.43 5.82 -5.69
N GLY A 617 -18.53 4.78 -6.49
CA GLY A 617 -17.40 3.96 -6.90
C GLY A 617 -16.87 3.10 -5.74
N GLY A 618 -15.54 3.03 -5.62
CA GLY A 618 -14.86 2.36 -4.50
C GLY A 618 -15.22 2.92 -3.11
N MET A 619 -15.67 4.17 -3.03
CA MET A 619 -16.11 4.80 -1.78
C MET A 619 -17.42 4.21 -1.24
N SER A 620 -18.30 3.73 -2.13
CA SER A 620 -19.61 3.14 -1.80
C SER A 620 -19.70 1.69 -2.27
N MET A 621 -18.62 0.93 -2.14
CA MET A 621 -18.54 -0.46 -2.61
C MET A 621 -19.66 -1.35 -2.04
N VAL A 622 -20.14 -1.05 -0.83
CA VAL A 622 -21.27 -1.73 -0.17
C VAL A 622 -22.58 -1.62 -0.97
N ALA A 623 -22.73 -0.61 -1.84
CA ALA A 623 -23.86 -0.51 -2.76
C ALA A 623 -23.86 -1.66 -3.78
N ALA A 624 -22.68 -2.14 -4.19
CA ALA A 624 -22.52 -3.13 -5.24
C ALA A 624 -21.74 -4.37 -4.78
N PRO A 625 -22.25 -5.17 -3.83
CA PRO A 625 -21.51 -6.31 -3.29
C PRO A 625 -21.20 -7.41 -4.34
N ALA A 626 -21.88 -7.40 -5.50
CA ALA A 626 -21.52 -8.25 -6.62
C ALA A 626 -20.18 -7.88 -7.27
N VAL A 627 -19.76 -6.60 -7.18
CA VAL A 627 -18.55 -6.09 -7.81
C VAL A 627 -17.29 -6.58 -7.10
N THR A 628 -17.34 -6.82 -5.79
CA THR A 628 -16.16 -7.15 -4.98
C THR A 628 -15.44 -8.40 -5.46
N ARG A 629 -16.18 -9.39 -5.97
CA ARG A 629 -15.59 -10.59 -6.58
C ARG A 629 -14.86 -10.25 -7.88
N PHE A 630 -15.44 -9.38 -8.70
CA PHE A 630 -14.88 -9.00 -9.99
C PHE A 630 -13.61 -8.14 -9.84
N VAL A 631 -13.56 -7.28 -8.82
CA VAL A 631 -12.39 -6.44 -8.53
C VAL A 631 -11.40 -7.09 -7.55
N GLY A 632 -11.60 -8.35 -7.16
CA GLY A 632 -10.70 -9.10 -6.28
C GLY A 632 -10.71 -8.65 -4.80
N ALA A 633 -11.71 -7.87 -4.37
CA ALA A 633 -11.82 -7.32 -3.01
C ALA A 633 -12.51 -8.26 -2.00
N GLY A 634 -13.09 -9.39 -2.44
CA GLY A 634 -13.70 -10.39 -1.55
C GLY A 634 -15.23 -10.40 -1.58
N GLY A 635 -15.87 -10.42 -0.41
CA GLY A 635 -17.33 -10.57 -0.24
C GLY A 635 -18.05 -9.31 0.26
N PHE A 636 -19.30 -9.48 0.72
CA PHE A 636 -20.12 -8.39 1.27
C PHE A 636 -19.47 -7.70 2.48
N GLU A 637 -18.94 -8.48 3.42
CA GLU A 637 -18.29 -7.93 4.62
C GLU A 637 -17.07 -7.07 4.26
N ASP A 638 -16.33 -7.43 3.21
CA ASP A 638 -15.22 -6.62 2.71
C ASP A 638 -15.73 -5.32 2.09
N ALA A 639 -16.81 -5.37 1.30
CA ALA A 639 -17.47 -4.18 0.74
C ALA A 639 -17.93 -3.20 1.83
N LEU A 640 -18.52 -3.73 2.91
CA LEU A 640 -18.97 -2.97 4.06
C LEU A 640 -17.79 -2.38 4.83
N LYS A 641 -16.74 -3.17 5.08
CA LYS A 641 -15.51 -2.72 5.74
C LYS A 641 -14.85 -1.59 4.96
N VAL A 642 -14.73 -1.73 3.64
CA VAL A 642 -14.20 -0.69 2.73
C VAL A 642 -15.04 0.58 2.84
N SER A 643 -16.36 0.50 2.70
CA SER A 643 -17.21 1.69 2.72
C SER A 643 -17.19 2.39 4.09
N ASN A 644 -17.15 1.62 5.19
CA ASN A 644 -16.96 2.15 6.54
C ASN A 644 -15.58 2.79 6.75
N GLU A 645 -14.54 2.29 6.09
CA GLU A 645 -13.20 2.91 6.11
C GLU A 645 -13.21 4.24 5.34
N MET A 646 -13.86 4.28 4.17
CA MET A 646 -13.98 5.48 3.35
C MET A 646 -14.80 6.58 4.03
N ASP A 647 -15.80 6.19 4.82
CA ASP A 647 -16.59 7.11 5.65
C ASP A 647 -15.71 7.87 6.66
N GLN A 648 -14.64 7.26 7.18
CA GLN A 648 -13.75 7.88 8.17
C GLN A 648 -12.95 9.06 7.61
N ILE A 649 -12.71 9.10 6.30
CA ILE A 649 -11.97 10.20 5.64
C ILE A 649 -12.88 11.25 5.02
N THR A 650 -14.20 11.09 5.17
CA THR A 650 -15.20 12.06 4.70
C THR A 650 -15.83 12.83 5.85
N VAL A 651 -16.45 13.98 5.56
CA VAL A 651 -17.08 14.82 6.59
C VAL A 651 -18.61 14.68 6.65
N SER A 652 -19.24 14.02 5.67
CA SER A 652 -20.70 13.82 5.61
C SER A 652 -21.07 12.66 4.70
N ASN A 653 -22.36 12.33 4.62
CA ASN A 653 -22.96 11.48 3.60
C ASN A 653 -23.99 12.24 2.74
N ASN A 654 -24.18 11.82 1.49
CA ASN A 654 -25.19 12.34 0.56
C ASN A 654 -26.49 11.52 0.67
N SER A 655 -27.50 12.08 1.35
CA SER A 655 -28.79 11.42 1.57
C SER A 655 -29.63 11.23 0.30
N ASN A 656 -29.32 11.95 -0.79
CA ASN A 656 -30.02 11.78 -2.07
C ASN A 656 -29.66 10.44 -2.74
N TRP A 657 -28.53 9.84 -2.37
CA TRP A 657 -28.04 8.56 -2.87
C TRP A 657 -27.94 7.57 -1.71
N SER A 658 -29.09 7.22 -1.13
CA SER A 658 -29.17 6.27 -0.01
C SER A 658 -28.87 4.84 -0.46
N ILE A 659 -28.08 4.10 0.32
CA ILE A 659 -27.63 2.75 -0.01
C ILE A 659 -28.38 1.73 0.86
N PRO A 660 -29.30 0.92 0.31
CA PRO A 660 -30.12 -0.01 1.10
C PRO A 660 -29.31 -1.07 1.86
N THR A 661 -28.23 -1.56 1.26
CA THR A 661 -27.29 -2.51 1.87
C THR A 661 -26.45 -1.92 3.01
N TRP A 662 -26.54 -0.61 3.21
CA TRP A 662 -25.88 0.12 4.29
C TRP A 662 -26.90 0.83 5.18
N ASP A 663 -28.06 0.18 5.38
CA ASP A 663 -29.19 0.66 6.18
C ASP A 663 -29.63 2.08 5.78
N PHE A 664 -29.71 2.31 4.48
CA PHE A 664 -30.10 3.59 3.86
C PHE A 664 -29.19 4.78 4.24
N LYS A 665 -27.99 4.52 4.75
CA LYS A 665 -26.95 5.54 4.85
C LYS A 665 -26.62 6.08 3.45
N GLY A 666 -26.40 7.39 3.36
CA GLY A 666 -26.01 8.03 2.11
C GLY A 666 -24.57 7.69 1.70
N ALA A 667 -24.25 7.82 0.40
CA ALA A 667 -22.87 7.73 -0.09
C ALA A 667 -21.94 8.71 0.67
N PRO A 668 -20.73 8.33 1.10
CA PRO A 668 -19.81 9.18 1.86
C PRO A 668 -19.32 10.33 0.99
N LEU A 669 -19.21 11.55 1.51
CA LEU A 669 -19.01 12.75 0.71
C LEU A 669 -18.13 13.79 1.41
N GLY A 670 -17.26 14.42 0.62
CA GLY A 670 -16.34 15.45 1.09
C GLY A 670 -15.11 14.82 1.74
N ILE A 671 -14.22 14.28 0.92
CA ILE A 671 -12.92 13.75 1.34
C ILE A 671 -12.10 14.92 1.90
N ASP A 672 -11.70 14.83 3.16
CA ASP A 672 -10.93 15.87 3.84
C ASP A 672 -9.45 15.48 3.91
N ILE A 673 -8.57 16.31 3.33
CA ILE A 673 -7.12 16.05 3.34
C ILE A 673 -6.56 15.92 4.76
N ARG A 674 -7.16 16.60 5.76
CA ARG A 674 -6.73 16.49 7.16
C ARG A 674 -6.93 15.06 7.67
N LYS A 675 -8.11 14.49 7.44
CA LYS A 675 -8.46 13.13 7.88
C LYS A 675 -7.66 12.07 7.12
N VAL A 676 -7.45 12.25 5.82
CA VAL A 676 -6.63 11.33 5.01
C VAL A 676 -5.20 11.27 5.54
N VAL A 677 -4.57 12.42 5.79
CA VAL A 677 -3.20 12.46 6.31
C VAL A 677 -3.15 11.99 7.77
N GLU A 678 -4.09 12.41 8.61
CA GLU A 678 -4.15 12.03 10.03
C GLU A 678 -4.21 10.50 10.21
N THR A 679 -5.14 9.86 9.51
CA THR A 679 -5.43 8.42 9.65
C THR A 679 -4.52 7.53 8.81
N GLY A 680 -3.93 8.09 7.74
CA GLY A 680 -3.25 7.33 6.69
C GLY A 680 -4.18 6.47 5.83
N ILE A 681 -5.50 6.63 5.97
CA ILE A 681 -6.50 5.99 5.10
C ILE A 681 -6.58 6.83 3.82
N THR A 682 -6.35 6.20 2.66
CA THR A 682 -6.49 6.87 1.37
C THR A 682 -7.69 6.36 0.57
N PRO A 683 -8.32 7.20 -0.27
CA PRO A 683 -9.44 6.81 -1.11
C PRO A 683 -9.16 5.53 -1.90
N LEU A 684 -10.10 4.57 -1.83
CA LEU A 684 -10.09 3.36 -2.64
C LEU A 684 -10.89 3.60 -3.92
N ILE A 685 -10.30 3.24 -5.05
CA ILE A 685 -10.82 3.48 -6.39
C ILE A 685 -11.05 2.11 -7.04
N ASN A 686 -12.24 1.89 -7.57
CA ASN A 686 -12.51 0.77 -8.45
C ASN A 686 -12.00 1.13 -9.85
N THR A 687 -11.28 0.26 -10.54
CA THR A 687 -10.66 0.66 -11.82
C THR A 687 -10.52 -0.49 -12.80
N GLY A 688 -10.62 -0.19 -14.09
CA GLY A 688 -10.34 -1.14 -15.16
C GLY A 688 -8.83 -1.24 -15.37
N ILE A 689 -8.33 -2.43 -15.65
CA ILE A 689 -6.89 -2.65 -15.87
C ILE A 689 -6.65 -2.70 -17.38
N ALA A 690 -5.94 -1.70 -17.89
CA ALA A 690 -5.46 -1.66 -19.27
C ALA A 690 -4.14 -2.43 -19.40
N HIS A 691 -3.86 -2.97 -20.59
CA HIS A 691 -2.56 -3.56 -20.88
C HIS A 691 -1.50 -2.48 -21.05
N LYS A 692 -0.27 -2.68 -20.58
CA LYS A 692 0.82 -1.70 -20.71
C LYS A 692 1.30 -1.47 -22.14
N VAL A 693 1.06 -2.42 -23.05
CA VAL A 693 1.40 -2.29 -24.48
C VAL A 693 0.22 -1.62 -25.22
N PRO A 694 0.46 -0.55 -26.01
CA PRO A 694 -0.55 0.08 -26.85
C PRO A 694 -1.28 -0.92 -27.74
N GLY A 695 -2.56 -0.67 -28.05
CA GLY A 695 -3.33 -1.47 -29.00
C GLY A 695 -4.09 -2.66 -28.41
N VAL A 696 -3.67 -3.19 -27.25
CA VAL A 696 -4.21 -4.46 -26.70
C VAL A 696 -5.57 -4.29 -26.01
N GLY A 697 -5.74 -3.21 -25.23
CA GLY A 697 -7.00 -2.91 -24.55
C GLY A 697 -7.07 -3.40 -23.09
N GLN A 698 -8.28 -3.75 -22.64
CA GLN A 698 -8.52 -4.13 -21.25
C GLN A 698 -8.09 -5.57 -20.96
N VAL A 699 -7.42 -5.77 -19.83
CA VAL A 699 -6.90 -7.08 -19.39
C VAL A 699 -7.33 -7.49 -18.00
N GLY A 700 -8.08 -6.64 -17.30
CA GLY A 700 -8.65 -6.98 -16.00
C GLY A 700 -9.48 -5.86 -15.37
N ALA A 701 -9.81 -6.07 -14.11
CA ALA A 701 -10.46 -5.10 -13.25
C ALA A 701 -9.99 -5.30 -11.81
N GLY A 702 -9.89 -4.21 -11.05
CA GLY A 702 -9.35 -4.26 -9.71
C GLY A 702 -9.68 -3.03 -8.90
N THR A 703 -8.97 -2.93 -7.78
CA THR A 703 -8.98 -1.77 -6.91
C THR A 703 -7.58 -1.19 -6.81
N VAL A 704 -7.51 0.09 -6.52
CA VAL A 704 -6.26 0.80 -6.27
C VAL A 704 -6.51 1.90 -5.25
N ARG A 705 -5.51 2.19 -4.44
CA ARG A 705 -5.58 3.31 -3.50
C ARG A 705 -4.89 4.52 -4.07
N ALA A 706 -5.49 5.70 -3.84
CA ALA A 706 -4.80 6.95 -4.11
C ALA A 706 -3.50 7.02 -3.28
N PRO A 707 -2.38 7.49 -3.85
CA PRO A 707 -1.11 7.60 -3.14
C PRO A 707 -1.16 8.70 -2.08
N LEU A 708 -0.73 8.41 -0.85
CA LEU A 708 -0.81 9.35 0.27
C LEU A 708 -0.05 10.67 0.02
N GLY A 709 1.08 10.61 -0.71
CA GLY A 709 1.96 11.76 -0.93
C GLY A 709 1.30 12.96 -1.61
N CYS A 710 0.24 12.77 -2.41
CA CYS A 710 -0.49 13.90 -2.99
C CYS A 710 -1.32 14.67 -1.94
N PHE A 711 -1.87 13.96 -0.95
CA PHE A 711 -2.61 14.56 0.17
C PHE A 711 -1.68 15.26 1.15
N GLU A 712 -0.50 14.70 1.40
CA GLU A 712 0.52 15.35 2.25
C GLU A 712 0.99 16.67 1.64
N LYS A 713 1.28 16.69 0.33
CA LYS A 713 1.62 17.93 -0.40
C LYS A 713 0.49 18.96 -0.34
N ALA A 714 -0.75 18.51 -0.54
CA ALA A 714 -1.92 19.38 -0.45
C ALA A 714 -2.13 19.93 0.97
N LEU A 715 -1.92 19.11 2.02
CA LEU A 715 -2.02 19.55 3.41
C LEU A 715 -0.98 20.63 3.74
N VAL A 716 0.27 20.45 3.29
CA VAL A 716 1.33 21.45 3.46
C VAL A 716 0.98 22.75 2.74
N ALA A 717 0.47 22.68 1.51
CA ALA A 717 0.04 23.87 0.76
C ALA A 717 -1.16 24.56 1.40
N TYR A 718 -2.13 23.79 1.90
CA TYR A 718 -3.28 24.33 2.65
C TYR A 718 -2.85 25.01 3.94
N ALA A 719 -1.94 24.40 4.71
CA ALA A 719 -1.39 25.02 5.91
C ALA A 719 -0.73 26.37 5.59
N LYS A 720 0.06 26.45 4.51
CA LYS A 720 0.64 27.73 4.05
C LYS A 720 -0.43 28.74 3.69
N SER A 721 -1.49 28.33 2.99
CA SER A 721 -2.55 29.25 2.55
C SER A 721 -3.35 29.86 3.71
N VAL A 722 -3.43 29.16 4.84
CA VAL A 722 -4.07 29.65 6.08
C VAL A 722 -3.10 30.28 7.08
N GLY A 723 -1.83 30.48 6.70
CA GLY A 723 -0.84 31.21 7.50
C GLY A 723 -0.08 30.37 8.53
N ILE A 724 -0.10 29.04 8.43
CA ILE A 724 0.71 28.15 9.26
C ILE A 724 2.13 28.06 8.70
N GLU A 725 3.14 28.28 9.56
CA GLU A 725 4.53 28.02 9.21
C GLU A 725 4.80 26.51 9.13
N VAL A 726 5.39 26.04 8.04
CA VAL A 726 5.60 24.60 7.78
C VAL A 726 7.08 24.18 7.73
N ASP A 727 8.02 25.12 7.78
CA ASP A 727 9.46 24.88 7.59
C ASP A 727 10.30 25.12 8.86
N ALA A 728 9.67 25.29 10.03
CA ALA A 728 10.41 25.32 11.28
C ALA A 728 10.70 23.88 11.72
N ASP A 729 11.98 23.53 11.82
CA ASP A 729 12.47 22.25 12.34
C ASP A 729 12.10 22.01 13.81
#